data_AF-A0A6B4JN14-F1
#
_entry.id   AF-A0A6B4JN14-F1
#
_cell.length_a   1.000
_cell.length_b   1.000
_cell.length_c   1.000
_cell.angle_alpha   90.00
_cell.angle_beta   90.00
_cell.angle_gamma   90.00
#
_symmetry.space_group_name_H-M   'P 1'
#
loop_
_entity.id
_entity.type
_entity.pdbx_description
1 polymer ?
#
loop_
_entity_poly.entity_id
_entity_poly.type
_entity_poly.pdbx_seq_one_letter_code
_entity_poly.pdbx_strand_id
1 'polypeptide(L)'
;MTKKYVYLFNEGNASMRNLLGGKGANLAEMTNLGIPVPYGFTVTTEACNKYYEDGKAISDEIINEIYNCLQKLESVSGKEFGSNENPLLVSVRSGARTSMPGMMDTILNLGLNDEVVESMAKLTNNPRFAYDSYRRFVQMFSDVVMGIENRLFENKIEEIKDKKGVEFDTDLDENDLKVLVSEFKAIYKKEKGEDFPQDPKTQLLEAVTAVFRSWNNPRAIVYRRLNDIPGEWGTAVNVQEMVFGNKGETSGTGVVFSRNPATGENLIYGEYLMNAQGEDVVAGIRTPLPISKLKEQDPKIYEEFVNIVSKLENHYKDMQDMEITIEEGKLYFLQTRNGKRTAQAALKIAVDLFNDGMITKEEAVLKVEPKQLDTLLHPTFYTEALKQANPIAKGLPASPGAACGKIAFTAEEAKDRAALDEEVILVRLETSPEDIEGMVAAKGILTVRGGMTSHAAVVARGMGTCCVAGCGTIKVDEVKRTLTVGNKVYTGDDFISIDGTSGNVYGEKIKTVIPEISGYFEIFMRWADEIRKLKIRANADTPKDAKQAVEFGAEGIGLCRTEHMFFAEDRIMAVRQMITAKDEQQRRVALDKILPMQRGDFIGIYEALEERPVTIRLLDPPLHEFLPSTDQDIKTLSNEIGLTFEELKLTVDNLHEFNPMMGHRGCRLAVSYPEIAEMQARAIIEAAIEVKANKGYNIIPEIMIPLIGDIKELKYVKDVIKNTAEEVIKEKNADLEYKIGTMIEIPRAALTADEIAKEAEFFSFGTNDLTQMTFGFSRDDASKFLTDYYDKKIYEQDPFAKLDRDGVGALVKIAVEKGRETRPDIKLGICGEHGGDPSSIEFCHDLGLNYVSCSPFRVPLARLAAAQAQVRNNR
;
A
#
# COMPACT_ATOMS: atom_id res chain seq x y z
N MET A 1 -12.21 -21.55 -33.01
CA MET A 1 -13.23 -20.52 -32.79
C MET A 1 -12.51 -19.18 -32.90
N THR A 2 -13.02 -18.24 -33.70
CA THR A 2 -12.50 -16.86 -33.74
C THR A 2 -12.63 -16.24 -32.35
N LYS A 3 -11.58 -15.55 -31.89
CA LYS A 3 -11.48 -14.99 -30.55
C LYS A 3 -12.28 -13.68 -30.52
N LYS A 4 -13.24 -13.54 -29.59
CA LYS A 4 -14.12 -12.37 -29.47
C LYS A 4 -13.50 -11.33 -28.54
N TYR A 5 -13.40 -10.08 -28.98
CA TYR A 5 -12.71 -8.98 -28.28
C TYR A 5 -13.63 -7.90 -27.71
N VAL A 6 -14.90 -7.84 -28.15
CA VAL A 6 -15.88 -6.84 -27.70
C VAL A 6 -17.16 -7.52 -27.23
N TYR A 7 -17.63 -7.17 -26.03
CA TYR A 7 -18.80 -7.77 -25.38
C TYR A 7 -19.82 -6.70 -25.03
N LEU A 8 -21.09 -6.92 -25.37
CA LEU A 8 -22.19 -6.11 -24.83
C LEU A 8 -22.35 -6.36 -23.34
N PHE A 9 -22.92 -5.42 -22.59
CA PHE A 9 -23.11 -5.60 -21.14
C PHE A 9 -23.97 -6.82 -20.79
N ASN A 10 -24.96 -7.18 -21.62
CA ASN A 10 -25.78 -8.38 -21.40
C ASN A 10 -25.08 -9.71 -21.78
N GLU A 11 -23.87 -9.66 -22.34
CA GLU A 11 -23.07 -10.84 -22.68
C GLU A 11 -22.01 -11.16 -21.63
N GLY A 12 -21.83 -10.28 -20.63
CA GLY A 12 -20.87 -10.41 -19.54
C GLY A 12 -21.49 -10.76 -18.19
N ASN A 13 -20.66 -10.88 -17.15
CA ASN A 13 -21.06 -10.97 -15.74
C ASN A 13 -19.85 -10.71 -14.82
N ALA A 14 -20.06 -10.68 -13.50
CA ALA A 14 -19.02 -10.42 -12.49
C ALA A 14 -17.83 -11.39 -12.54
N SER A 15 -18.01 -12.63 -13.01
CA SER A 15 -16.93 -13.64 -13.08
C SER A 15 -15.94 -13.36 -14.22
N MET A 16 -16.33 -12.60 -15.24
CA MET A 16 -15.50 -12.24 -16.39
C MET A 16 -14.56 -11.05 -16.11
N ARG A 17 -14.29 -10.75 -14.84
CA ARG A 17 -13.45 -9.63 -14.37
C ARG A 17 -12.05 -9.58 -15.00
N ASN A 18 -11.46 -10.73 -15.31
CA ASN A 18 -10.14 -10.79 -15.94
C ASN A 18 -10.18 -10.29 -17.40
N LEU A 19 -11.31 -10.50 -18.08
CA LEU A 19 -11.49 -10.21 -19.49
C LEU A 19 -12.11 -8.81 -19.72
N LEU A 20 -13.12 -8.45 -18.92
CA LEU A 20 -13.87 -7.19 -19.02
C LEU A 20 -13.34 -6.09 -18.10
N GLY A 21 -12.34 -6.41 -17.27
CA GLY A 21 -11.96 -5.57 -16.15
C GLY A 21 -13.01 -5.52 -15.04
N GLY A 22 -12.68 -4.87 -13.92
CA GLY A 22 -13.60 -4.71 -12.79
C GLY A 22 -14.84 -3.89 -13.16
N LYS A 23 -14.66 -2.78 -13.91
CA LYS A 23 -15.76 -1.89 -14.30
C LYS A 23 -16.72 -2.57 -15.29
N GLY A 24 -16.19 -3.19 -16.36
CA GLY A 24 -17.01 -3.86 -17.37
C GLY A 24 -17.76 -5.07 -16.81
N ALA A 25 -17.11 -5.87 -15.95
CA ALA A 25 -17.77 -6.99 -15.28
C ALA A 25 -18.92 -6.54 -14.36
N ASN A 26 -18.75 -5.43 -13.62
CA ASN A 26 -19.80 -4.90 -12.76
C ASN A 26 -20.93 -4.22 -13.55
N LEU A 27 -20.63 -3.55 -14.67
CA LEU A 27 -21.65 -3.02 -15.59
C LEU A 27 -22.53 -4.14 -16.16
N ALA A 28 -21.88 -5.24 -16.57
CA ALA A 28 -22.57 -6.42 -17.05
C ALA A 28 -23.44 -7.07 -15.96
N GLU A 29 -22.89 -7.24 -14.75
CA GLU A 29 -23.64 -7.79 -13.62
C GLU A 29 -24.85 -6.94 -13.25
N MET A 30 -24.69 -5.61 -13.15
CA MET A 30 -25.81 -4.70 -12.88
C MET A 30 -26.90 -4.79 -13.96
N THR A 31 -26.49 -4.88 -15.23
CA THR A 31 -27.42 -5.05 -16.37
C THR A 31 -28.23 -6.34 -16.22
N ASN A 32 -27.57 -7.45 -15.87
CA ASN A 32 -28.23 -8.75 -15.65
C ASN A 32 -29.14 -8.76 -14.43
N LEU A 33 -28.83 -7.95 -13.41
CA LEU A 33 -29.68 -7.75 -12.23
C LEU A 33 -30.90 -6.84 -12.50
N GLY A 34 -31.05 -6.28 -13.71
CA GLY A 34 -32.14 -5.37 -14.05
C GLY A 34 -32.04 -4.02 -13.35
N ILE A 35 -30.82 -3.60 -12.99
CA ILE A 35 -30.55 -2.24 -12.49
C ILE A 35 -30.53 -1.29 -13.70
N PRO A 36 -31.05 -0.05 -13.57
CA PRO A 36 -31.07 0.92 -14.66
C PRO A 36 -29.65 1.40 -15.00
N VAL A 37 -28.97 0.65 -15.87
CA VAL A 37 -27.63 0.96 -16.38
C VAL A 37 -27.77 1.48 -17.82
N PRO A 38 -27.16 2.63 -18.18
CA PRO A 38 -27.09 3.04 -19.58
C PRO A 38 -26.38 1.98 -20.41
N TYR A 39 -26.95 1.61 -21.56
CA TYR A 39 -26.49 0.45 -22.31
C TYR A 39 -25.13 0.71 -22.98
N GLY A 40 -24.40 -0.35 -23.31
CA GLY A 40 -23.04 -0.23 -23.82
C GLY A 40 -22.34 -1.57 -24.05
N PHE A 41 -21.03 -1.47 -24.27
CA PHE A 41 -20.15 -2.61 -24.49
C PHE A 41 -18.75 -2.39 -23.90
N THR A 42 -18.01 -3.47 -23.74
CA THR A 42 -16.64 -3.50 -23.23
C THR A 42 -15.70 -4.12 -24.26
N VAL A 43 -14.64 -3.39 -24.61
CA VAL A 43 -13.48 -3.90 -25.33
C VAL A 43 -12.53 -4.51 -24.31
N THR A 44 -12.16 -5.78 -24.52
CA THR A 44 -11.51 -6.62 -23.52
C THR A 44 -10.07 -6.23 -23.19
N THR A 45 -9.56 -6.71 -22.04
CA THR A 45 -8.14 -6.66 -21.68
C THR A 45 -7.26 -7.40 -22.70
N GLU A 46 -7.76 -8.49 -23.29
CA GLU A 46 -7.05 -9.22 -24.35
C GLU A 46 -6.88 -8.38 -25.62
N ALA A 47 -7.83 -7.50 -25.94
CA ALA A 47 -7.69 -6.54 -27.03
C ALA A 47 -6.57 -5.52 -26.75
N CYS A 48 -6.42 -5.09 -25.49
CA CYS A 48 -5.31 -4.23 -25.06
C CYS A 48 -3.96 -4.95 -25.23
N ASN A 49 -3.88 -6.22 -24.88
CA ASN A 49 -2.66 -7.01 -25.04
C ASN A 49 -2.32 -7.18 -26.52
N LYS A 50 -3.31 -7.54 -27.34
CA LYS A 50 -3.15 -7.63 -28.79
C LYS A 50 -2.68 -6.32 -29.42
N TYR A 51 -3.20 -5.17 -28.98
CA TYR A 51 -2.73 -3.86 -29.40
C TYR A 51 -1.22 -3.68 -29.16
N TYR A 52 -0.69 -4.12 -28.01
CA TYR A 52 0.75 -4.05 -27.74
C TYR A 52 1.57 -5.08 -28.53
N GLU A 53 1.04 -6.29 -28.72
CA GLU A 53 1.66 -7.33 -29.56
C GLU A 53 1.77 -6.89 -31.03
N ASP A 54 0.75 -6.20 -31.54
CA ASP A 54 0.68 -5.69 -32.92
C ASP A 54 1.43 -4.35 -33.11
N GLY A 55 2.35 -4.00 -32.21
CA GLY A 55 3.17 -2.79 -32.36
C GLY A 55 2.43 -1.49 -32.09
N LYS A 56 1.46 -1.51 -31.18
CA LYS A 56 0.59 -0.37 -30.81
C LYS A 56 -0.40 0.02 -31.92
N ALA A 57 -0.99 -0.97 -32.59
CA ALA A 57 -2.03 -0.79 -33.59
C ALA A 57 -3.26 -1.64 -33.24
N ILE A 58 -4.47 -1.11 -33.42
CA ILE A 58 -5.71 -1.88 -33.24
C ILE A 58 -5.99 -2.62 -34.55
N SER A 59 -6.08 -3.96 -34.50
CA SER A 59 -6.38 -4.77 -35.68
C SER A 59 -7.79 -4.52 -36.23
N ASP A 60 -7.97 -4.66 -37.55
CA ASP A 60 -9.27 -4.51 -38.23
C ASP A 60 -10.38 -5.40 -37.64
N GLU A 61 -10.03 -6.58 -37.13
CA GLU A 61 -10.97 -7.49 -36.46
C GLU A 61 -11.63 -6.80 -35.25
N ILE A 62 -10.83 -6.20 -34.37
CA ILE A 62 -11.30 -5.47 -33.18
C ILE A 62 -12.12 -4.24 -33.59
N ILE A 63 -11.67 -3.48 -34.60
CA ILE A 63 -12.38 -2.30 -35.11
C ILE A 63 -13.78 -2.69 -35.61
N ASN A 64 -13.87 -3.78 -36.38
CA ASN A 64 -15.15 -4.27 -36.88
C ASN A 64 -16.08 -4.74 -35.75
N GLU A 65 -15.55 -5.40 -34.72
CA GLU A 65 -16.34 -5.77 -33.55
C GLU A 65 -16.86 -4.57 -32.75
N ILE A 66 -16.05 -3.51 -32.61
CA ILE A 66 -16.46 -2.24 -31.98
C ILE A 66 -17.64 -1.65 -32.74
N TYR A 67 -17.53 -1.54 -34.07
CA TYR A 67 -18.61 -0.99 -34.91
C TYR A 67 -19.88 -1.84 -34.89
N ASN A 68 -19.75 -3.17 -34.89
CA ASN A 68 -20.90 -4.08 -34.76
C ASN A 68 -21.63 -3.90 -33.41
N CYS A 69 -20.88 -3.68 -32.32
CA CYS A 69 -21.49 -3.42 -31.00
C CYS A 69 -22.09 -2.02 -30.92
N LEU A 70 -21.47 -1.03 -31.56
CA LEU A 70 -22.01 0.31 -31.70
C LEU A 70 -23.36 0.32 -32.43
N GLN A 71 -23.50 -0.41 -33.54
CA GLN A 71 -24.78 -0.56 -34.25
C GLN A 71 -25.89 -1.17 -33.38
N LYS A 72 -25.54 -2.14 -32.53
CA LYS A 72 -26.48 -2.71 -31.57
C LYS A 72 -26.85 -1.70 -30.48
N LEU A 73 -25.91 -0.88 -30.03
CA LEU A 73 -26.18 0.21 -29.09
C LEU A 73 -27.13 1.26 -29.70
N GLU A 74 -26.91 1.65 -30.95
CA GLU A 74 -27.82 2.55 -31.70
C GLU A 74 -29.23 1.97 -31.79
N SER A 75 -29.33 0.66 -32.11
CA SER A 75 -30.62 -0.04 -32.20
C SER A 75 -31.37 -0.10 -30.87
N VAL A 76 -30.66 -0.26 -29.74
CA VAL A 76 -31.27 -0.33 -28.39
C VAL A 76 -31.65 1.05 -27.86
N SER A 77 -30.81 2.06 -28.11
CA SER A 77 -31.04 3.44 -27.64
C SER A 77 -32.05 4.21 -28.51
N GLY A 78 -32.24 3.81 -29.77
CA GLY A 78 -33.03 4.55 -30.75
C GLY A 78 -32.36 5.86 -31.21
N LYS A 79 -31.06 6.02 -30.95
CA LYS A 79 -30.23 7.17 -31.32
C LYS A 79 -29.12 6.69 -32.27
N GLU A 80 -28.63 7.58 -33.14
CA GLU A 80 -27.58 7.24 -34.11
C GLU A 80 -26.30 8.06 -33.83
N PHE A 81 -25.14 7.39 -33.90
CA PHE A 81 -23.85 7.98 -33.55
C PHE A 81 -23.37 8.92 -34.65
N GLY A 82 -23.36 10.23 -34.34
CA GLY A 82 -23.09 11.28 -35.31
C GLY A 82 -24.30 11.80 -36.09
N SER A 83 -25.52 11.40 -35.73
CA SER A 83 -26.73 11.92 -36.38
C SER A 83 -27.01 13.38 -36.03
N ASN A 84 -27.46 14.15 -37.02
CA ASN A 84 -27.91 15.54 -36.85
C ASN A 84 -29.39 15.67 -36.44
N GLU A 85 -30.10 14.56 -36.21
CA GLU A 85 -31.50 14.60 -35.76
C GLU A 85 -31.65 14.08 -34.33
N ASN A 86 -31.22 12.84 -34.06
CA ASN A 86 -31.26 12.21 -32.74
C ASN A 86 -29.89 11.59 -32.38
N PRO A 87 -28.89 12.41 -32.00
CA PRO A 87 -27.52 11.96 -31.77
C PRO A 87 -27.37 11.02 -30.57
N LEU A 88 -26.63 9.93 -30.78
CA LEU A 88 -26.06 9.12 -29.72
C LEU A 88 -24.72 9.74 -29.29
N LEU A 89 -24.58 10.00 -27.99
CA LEU A 89 -23.31 10.37 -27.36
C LEU A 89 -22.89 9.25 -26.42
N VAL A 90 -21.59 8.99 -26.33
CA VAL A 90 -21.05 7.92 -25.49
C VAL A 90 -19.98 8.44 -24.52
N SER A 91 -19.80 7.73 -23.41
CA SER A 91 -18.61 7.84 -22.57
C SER A 91 -17.66 6.70 -22.84
N VAL A 92 -16.36 6.97 -22.76
CA VAL A 92 -15.29 5.98 -22.87
C VAL A 92 -14.54 5.94 -21.54
N ARG A 93 -14.63 4.80 -20.86
CA ARG A 93 -14.12 4.60 -19.49
C ARG A 93 -13.19 3.40 -19.44
N SER A 94 -11.96 3.65 -19.04
CA SER A 94 -10.99 2.60 -18.74
C SER A 94 -11.44 1.70 -17.57
N GLY A 95 -10.96 0.45 -17.55
CA GLY A 95 -11.27 -0.50 -16.49
C GLY A 95 -10.34 -1.71 -16.49
N ALA A 96 -9.35 -1.72 -15.61
CA ALA A 96 -8.47 -2.87 -15.41
C ALA A 96 -9.11 -3.93 -14.50
N ARG A 97 -8.51 -5.12 -14.42
CA ARG A 97 -8.96 -6.22 -13.54
C ARG A 97 -9.03 -5.79 -12.07
N THR A 98 -8.04 -5.04 -11.63
CA THR A 98 -8.00 -4.41 -10.30
C THR A 98 -8.30 -2.92 -10.43
N SER A 99 -9.04 -2.38 -9.47
CA SER A 99 -9.37 -0.95 -9.47
C SER A 99 -8.10 -0.14 -9.25
N MET A 100 -7.85 0.85 -10.13
CA MET A 100 -6.77 1.83 -10.02
C MET A 100 -7.39 3.23 -9.97
N PRO A 101 -7.96 3.66 -8.81
CA PRO A 101 -8.68 4.93 -8.71
C PRO A 101 -7.76 6.12 -9.02
N GLY A 102 -8.28 7.10 -9.76
CA GLY A 102 -7.51 8.28 -10.17
C GLY A 102 -6.50 8.04 -11.29
N MET A 103 -6.09 6.80 -11.56
CA MET A 103 -4.94 6.55 -12.46
C MET A 103 -5.29 6.56 -13.95
N MET A 104 -6.56 6.33 -14.30
CA MET A 104 -6.98 6.17 -15.68
C MET A 104 -8.14 7.11 -16.01
N ASP A 105 -8.08 7.67 -17.20
CA ASP A 105 -8.92 8.79 -17.60
C ASP A 105 -10.31 8.32 -18.10
N THR A 106 -11.26 9.23 -18.06
CA THR A 106 -12.63 9.06 -18.58
C THR A 106 -12.92 10.16 -19.59
N ILE A 107 -13.53 9.78 -20.71
CA ILE A 107 -13.95 10.72 -21.75
C ILE A 107 -15.48 10.73 -21.78
N LEU A 108 -16.08 11.90 -21.61
CA LEU A 108 -17.53 12.09 -21.64
C LEU A 108 -17.93 12.80 -22.94
N ASN A 109 -19.22 12.71 -23.29
CA ASN A 109 -19.83 13.42 -24.42
C ASN A 109 -19.17 13.13 -25.79
N LEU A 110 -18.54 11.96 -25.96
CA LEU A 110 -17.89 11.57 -27.20
C LEU A 110 -18.94 11.38 -28.31
N GLY A 111 -18.66 11.94 -29.49
CA GLY A 111 -19.57 12.05 -30.62
C GLY A 111 -20.05 13.46 -30.90
N LEU A 112 -19.74 14.44 -30.02
CA LEU A 112 -20.01 15.85 -30.28
C LEU A 112 -19.10 16.39 -31.40
N ASN A 113 -19.71 17.13 -32.32
CA ASN A 113 -19.07 17.89 -33.38
C ASN A 113 -19.87 19.17 -33.65
N ASP A 114 -19.43 20.01 -34.60
CA ASP A 114 -20.09 21.29 -34.90
C ASP A 114 -21.55 21.16 -35.34
N GLU A 115 -21.94 20.04 -35.95
CA GLU A 115 -23.32 19.80 -36.39
C GLU A 115 -24.16 19.17 -35.28
N VAL A 116 -23.62 18.17 -34.59
CA VAL A 116 -24.28 17.43 -33.52
C VAL A 116 -24.58 18.32 -32.32
N VAL A 117 -23.71 19.28 -31.98
CA VAL A 117 -23.96 20.22 -30.87
C VAL A 117 -25.19 21.10 -31.11
N GLU A 118 -25.42 21.51 -32.37
CA GLU A 118 -26.60 22.30 -32.75
C GLU A 118 -27.88 21.46 -32.68
N SER A 119 -27.80 20.17 -33.02
CA SER A 119 -28.91 19.22 -32.86
C SER A 119 -29.22 18.95 -31.40
N MET A 120 -28.20 18.75 -30.56
CA MET A 120 -28.36 18.63 -29.12
C MET A 120 -29.02 19.87 -28.51
N ALA A 121 -28.56 21.07 -28.89
CA ALA A 121 -29.13 22.33 -28.43
C ALA A 121 -30.63 22.45 -28.72
N LYS A 122 -31.06 22.02 -29.91
CA LYS A 122 -32.47 22.00 -30.33
C LYS A 122 -33.28 20.96 -29.56
N LEU A 123 -32.77 19.73 -29.45
CA LEU A 123 -33.48 18.64 -28.78
C LEU A 123 -33.72 18.91 -27.30
N THR A 124 -32.74 19.50 -26.61
CA THR A 124 -32.85 19.79 -25.18
C THR A 124 -33.47 21.14 -24.89
N ASN A 125 -33.74 21.96 -25.93
CA ASN A 125 -34.11 23.37 -25.79
C ASN A 125 -33.19 24.12 -24.80
N ASN A 126 -31.91 23.77 -24.81
CA ASN A 126 -30.91 24.23 -23.84
C ASN A 126 -29.56 24.37 -24.54
N PRO A 127 -29.37 25.42 -25.37
CA PRO A 127 -28.13 25.67 -26.10
C PRO A 127 -26.91 25.83 -25.19
N ARG A 128 -27.08 26.45 -24.02
CA ARG A 128 -26.02 26.55 -23.00
C ARG A 128 -25.49 25.16 -22.62
N PHE A 129 -26.38 24.21 -22.29
CA PHE A 129 -25.98 22.84 -21.94
C PHE A 129 -25.21 22.14 -23.08
N ALA A 130 -25.68 22.28 -24.32
CA ALA A 130 -25.04 21.63 -25.46
C ALA A 130 -23.61 22.15 -25.68
N TYR A 131 -23.42 23.47 -25.63
CA TYR A 131 -22.09 24.08 -25.78
C TYR A 131 -21.19 23.90 -24.57
N ASP A 132 -21.74 23.84 -23.35
CA ASP A 132 -20.97 23.47 -22.16
C ASP A 132 -20.45 22.03 -22.26
N SER A 133 -21.31 21.10 -22.71
CA SER A 133 -20.91 19.73 -22.96
C SER A 133 -19.86 19.63 -24.06
N TYR A 134 -19.95 20.49 -25.09
CA TYR A 134 -19.00 20.49 -26.19
C TYR A 134 -17.64 21.06 -25.82
N ARG A 135 -17.57 22.19 -25.10
CA ARG A 135 -16.28 22.72 -24.63
C ARG A 135 -15.59 21.74 -23.68
N ARG A 136 -16.34 21.08 -22.80
CA ARG A 136 -15.82 20.01 -21.93
C ARG A 136 -15.26 18.85 -22.75
N PHE A 137 -16.01 18.37 -23.74
CA PHE A 137 -15.54 17.31 -24.63
C PHE A 137 -14.23 17.67 -25.34
N VAL A 138 -14.14 18.87 -25.94
CA VAL A 138 -12.94 19.31 -26.64
C VAL A 138 -11.75 19.36 -25.68
N GLN A 139 -11.91 19.93 -24.49
CA GLN A 139 -10.88 19.98 -23.46
C GLN A 139 -10.42 18.58 -23.03
N MET A 140 -11.36 17.72 -22.62
CA MET A 140 -11.06 16.37 -22.14
C MET A 140 -10.42 15.51 -23.23
N PHE A 141 -10.93 15.56 -24.46
CA PHE A 141 -10.36 14.82 -25.58
C PHE A 141 -8.94 15.30 -25.88
N SER A 142 -8.71 16.62 -25.86
CA SER A 142 -7.40 17.22 -26.08
C SER A 142 -6.37 16.79 -25.02
N ASP A 143 -6.77 16.80 -23.75
CA ASP A 143 -5.92 16.42 -22.62
C ASP A 143 -5.68 14.91 -22.59
N VAL A 144 -6.75 14.12 -22.50
CA VAL A 144 -6.67 12.67 -22.28
C VAL A 144 -6.19 11.91 -23.51
N VAL A 145 -6.76 12.21 -24.69
CA VAL A 145 -6.51 11.42 -25.91
C VAL A 145 -5.26 11.91 -26.63
N MET A 146 -5.05 13.22 -26.62
CA MET A 146 -3.99 13.86 -27.37
C MET A 146 -2.84 14.35 -26.49
N GLY A 147 -2.95 14.37 -25.16
CA GLY A 147 -1.84 14.75 -24.26
C GLY A 147 -1.50 16.24 -24.33
N ILE A 148 -2.49 17.11 -24.57
CA ILE A 148 -2.32 18.56 -24.54
C ILE A 148 -2.53 19.06 -23.11
N GLU A 149 -1.60 19.86 -22.57
CA GLU A 149 -1.69 20.35 -21.19
C GLU A 149 -3.05 21.03 -20.87
N ASN A 150 -3.78 20.48 -19.90
CA ASN A 150 -5.09 21.01 -19.48
C ASN A 150 -5.04 22.51 -19.09
N ARG A 151 -3.92 22.97 -18.54
CA ARG A 151 -3.69 24.38 -18.14
C ARG A 151 -3.94 25.37 -19.27
N LEU A 152 -3.69 24.99 -20.53
CA LEU A 152 -3.93 25.87 -21.68
C LEU A 152 -5.41 26.20 -21.84
N PHE A 153 -6.30 25.24 -21.54
CA PHE A 153 -7.74 25.41 -21.61
C PHE A 153 -8.27 26.20 -20.41
N GLU A 154 -7.81 25.87 -19.20
CA GLU A 154 -8.19 26.58 -17.96
C GLU A 154 -7.83 28.08 -18.02
N ASN A 155 -6.62 28.41 -18.48
CA ASN A 155 -6.21 29.81 -18.67
C ASN A 155 -7.16 30.57 -19.59
N LYS A 156 -7.72 29.89 -20.59
CA LYS A 156 -8.63 30.49 -21.56
C LYS A 156 -10.04 30.69 -21.01
N ILE A 157 -10.50 29.78 -20.15
CA ILE A 157 -11.74 29.95 -19.38
C ILE A 157 -11.62 31.17 -18.47
N GLU A 158 -10.53 31.27 -17.70
CA GLU A 158 -10.27 32.42 -16.81
C GLU A 158 -10.19 33.74 -17.59
N GLU A 159 -9.51 33.77 -18.74
CA GLU A 159 -9.45 34.96 -19.60
C GLU A 159 -10.85 35.46 -20.01
N ILE A 160 -11.78 34.55 -20.31
CA ILE A 160 -13.15 34.90 -20.70
C ILE A 160 -13.98 35.31 -19.48
N LYS A 161 -13.84 34.62 -18.35
CA LYS A 161 -14.50 35.00 -17.08
C LYS A 161 -14.09 36.39 -16.63
N ASP A 162 -12.80 36.70 -16.65
CA ASP A 162 -12.26 38.02 -16.33
C ASP A 162 -12.80 39.11 -17.26
N LYS A 163 -12.89 38.84 -18.57
CA LYS A 163 -13.47 39.78 -19.56
C LYS A 163 -14.95 40.04 -19.32
N LYS A 164 -15.68 39.04 -18.81
CA LYS A 164 -17.13 39.15 -18.51
C LYS A 164 -17.42 39.62 -17.08
N GLY A 165 -16.41 39.64 -16.20
CA GLY A 165 -16.56 40.00 -14.79
C GLY A 165 -17.41 38.99 -14.02
N VAL A 166 -17.34 37.71 -14.39
CA VAL A 166 -18.04 36.60 -13.72
C VAL A 166 -17.05 35.75 -12.92
N GLU A 167 -17.53 35.12 -11.85
CA GLU A 167 -16.67 34.33 -10.94
C GLU A 167 -16.75 32.83 -11.27
N PHE A 168 -17.93 32.33 -11.65
CA PHE A 168 -18.15 30.90 -11.89
C PHE A 168 -18.40 30.59 -13.37
N ASP A 169 -17.96 29.41 -13.81
CA ASP A 169 -18.23 28.87 -15.15
C ASP A 169 -19.75 28.75 -15.44
N THR A 170 -20.56 28.61 -14.38
CA THR A 170 -22.01 28.58 -14.49
C THR A 170 -22.62 29.88 -15.00
N ASP A 171 -21.92 30.99 -14.81
CA ASP A 171 -22.36 32.33 -15.15
C ASP A 171 -22.05 32.68 -16.62
N LEU A 172 -21.32 31.82 -17.34
CA LEU A 172 -21.09 31.95 -18.77
C LEU A 172 -22.35 31.59 -19.56
N ASP A 173 -22.71 32.48 -20.49
CA ASP A 173 -23.86 32.30 -21.36
C ASP A 173 -23.54 31.42 -22.59
N GLU A 174 -24.56 31.14 -23.41
CA GLU A 174 -24.41 30.32 -24.61
C GLU A 174 -23.39 30.86 -25.63
N ASN A 175 -23.26 32.19 -25.75
CA ASN A 175 -22.37 32.81 -26.73
C ASN A 175 -20.93 32.74 -26.25
N ASP A 176 -20.72 32.89 -24.95
CA ASP A 176 -19.41 32.72 -24.33
C ASP A 176 -18.90 31.29 -24.50
N LEU A 177 -19.77 30.29 -24.31
CA LEU A 177 -19.42 28.88 -24.52
C LEU A 177 -19.12 28.57 -26.00
N LYS A 178 -19.85 29.17 -26.95
CA LYS A 178 -19.53 29.06 -28.39
C LYS A 178 -18.15 29.61 -28.74
N VAL A 179 -17.78 30.76 -28.14
CA VAL A 179 -16.45 31.34 -28.28
C VAL A 179 -15.39 30.41 -27.66
N LEU A 180 -15.63 29.88 -26.47
CA LEU A 180 -14.73 28.93 -25.81
C LEU A 180 -14.46 27.68 -26.66
N VAL A 181 -15.49 27.07 -27.24
CA VAL A 181 -15.31 25.91 -28.15
C VAL A 181 -14.38 26.26 -29.31
N SER A 182 -14.56 27.44 -29.91
CA SER A 182 -13.74 27.88 -31.05
C SER A 182 -12.28 28.10 -30.65
N GLU A 183 -12.05 28.71 -29.48
CA GLU A 183 -10.72 28.93 -28.90
C GLU A 183 -10.05 27.61 -28.50
N PHE A 184 -10.80 26.66 -27.94
CA PHE A 184 -10.29 25.34 -27.56
C PHE A 184 -9.84 24.53 -28.79
N LYS A 185 -10.61 24.59 -29.87
CA LYS A 185 -10.21 23.99 -31.17
C LYS A 185 -8.98 24.68 -31.75
N ALA A 186 -8.83 25.99 -31.56
CA ALA A 186 -7.64 26.72 -32.00
C ALA A 186 -6.40 26.30 -31.19
N ILE A 187 -6.53 26.07 -29.88
CA ILE A 187 -5.47 25.50 -29.03
C ILE A 187 -5.10 24.11 -29.57
N TYR A 188 -6.09 23.24 -29.80
CA TYR A 188 -5.86 21.90 -30.36
C TYR A 188 -5.07 21.98 -31.68
N LYS A 189 -5.52 22.81 -32.62
CA LYS A 189 -4.86 22.99 -33.92
C LYS A 189 -3.44 23.48 -33.80
N LYS A 190 -3.18 24.40 -32.87
CA LYS A 190 -1.85 24.93 -32.60
C LYS A 190 -0.90 23.85 -32.06
N GLU A 191 -1.37 23.05 -31.10
CA GLU A 191 -0.53 22.05 -30.42
C GLU A 191 -0.36 20.75 -31.22
N LYS A 192 -1.32 20.38 -32.07
CA LYS A 192 -1.29 19.14 -32.89
C LYS A 192 -0.96 19.35 -34.35
N GLY A 193 -1.14 20.56 -34.86
CA GLY A 193 -0.94 20.87 -36.29
C GLY A 193 -2.08 20.41 -37.21
N GLU A 194 -3.17 19.86 -36.65
CA GLU A 194 -4.34 19.37 -37.37
C GLU A 194 -5.64 19.84 -36.71
N ASP A 195 -6.75 19.83 -37.45
CA ASP A 195 -8.05 20.26 -36.92
C ASP A 195 -8.65 19.22 -35.95
N PHE A 196 -9.44 19.68 -34.98
CA PHE A 196 -10.13 18.80 -34.02
C PHE A 196 -11.04 17.82 -34.77
N PRO A 197 -10.97 16.49 -34.49
CA PRO A 197 -11.68 15.48 -35.25
C PRO A 197 -13.19 15.69 -35.19
N GLN A 198 -13.82 15.91 -36.35
CA GLN A 198 -15.27 16.07 -36.45
C GLN A 198 -16.02 14.74 -36.66
N ASP A 199 -15.33 13.70 -37.15
CA ASP A 199 -15.91 12.37 -37.33
C ASP A 199 -15.99 11.62 -35.98
N PRO A 200 -17.19 11.27 -35.50
CA PRO A 200 -17.38 10.54 -34.24
C PRO A 200 -16.68 9.18 -34.20
N LYS A 201 -16.57 8.47 -35.34
CA LYS A 201 -15.92 7.15 -35.38
C LYS A 201 -14.41 7.27 -35.17
N THR A 202 -13.80 8.28 -35.78
CA THR A 202 -12.40 8.65 -35.53
C THR A 202 -12.20 9.01 -34.05
N GLN A 203 -13.07 9.83 -33.47
CA GLN A 203 -13.00 10.16 -32.03
C GLN A 203 -13.04 8.90 -31.15
N LEU A 204 -13.93 7.95 -31.46
CA LEU A 204 -14.09 6.71 -30.68
C LEU A 204 -12.82 5.84 -30.75
N LEU A 205 -12.26 5.64 -31.94
CA LEU A 205 -11.05 4.82 -32.10
C LEU A 205 -9.83 5.46 -31.42
N GLU A 206 -9.67 6.77 -31.52
CA GLU A 206 -8.61 7.50 -30.83
C GLU A 206 -8.76 7.39 -29.30
N ALA A 207 -9.99 7.49 -28.79
CA ALA A 207 -10.28 7.32 -27.37
C ALA A 207 -9.95 5.90 -26.87
N VAL A 208 -10.33 4.85 -27.62
CA VAL A 208 -9.97 3.46 -27.30
C VAL A 208 -8.45 3.28 -27.31
N THR A 209 -7.78 3.83 -28.33
CA THR A 209 -6.31 3.79 -28.45
C THR A 209 -5.62 4.52 -27.30
N ALA A 210 -6.13 5.68 -26.88
CA ALA A 210 -5.61 6.41 -25.72
C ALA A 210 -5.74 5.61 -24.42
N VAL A 211 -6.87 4.95 -24.20
CA VAL A 211 -7.03 4.08 -23.02
C VAL A 211 -6.01 2.95 -23.02
N PHE A 212 -5.78 2.28 -24.16
CA PHE A 212 -4.72 1.27 -24.25
C PHE A 212 -3.34 1.87 -23.99
N ARG A 213 -3.00 3.03 -24.59
CA ARG A 213 -1.73 3.73 -24.33
C ARG A 213 -1.52 4.04 -22.86
N SER A 214 -2.58 4.48 -22.16
CA SER A 214 -2.52 4.87 -20.74
C SER A 214 -2.02 3.76 -19.81
N TRP A 215 -2.19 2.48 -20.20
CA TRP A 215 -1.71 1.34 -19.43
C TRP A 215 -0.19 1.33 -19.27
N ASN A 216 0.58 1.80 -20.24
CA ASN A 216 2.05 1.89 -20.14
C ASN A 216 2.56 3.31 -19.87
N ASN A 217 1.71 4.21 -19.37
CA ASN A 217 2.20 5.51 -18.91
C ASN A 217 3.05 5.34 -17.63
N PRO A 218 4.07 6.21 -17.39
CA PRO A 218 4.97 6.09 -16.23
C PRO A 218 4.21 5.99 -14.89
N ARG A 219 3.20 6.84 -14.69
CA ARG A 219 2.35 6.82 -13.47
C ARG A 219 1.64 5.48 -13.25
N ALA A 220 1.16 4.84 -14.31
CA ALA A 220 0.47 3.55 -14.23
C ALA A 220 1.46 2.42 -13.89
N ILE A 221 2.68 2.46 -14.44
CA ILE A 221 3.76 1.50 -14.12
C ILE A 221 4.13 1.60 -12.64
N VAL A 222 4.34 2.82 -12.12
CA VAL A 222 4.67 3.06 -10.72
C VAL A 222 3.53 2.59 -9.80
N TYR A 223 2.29 2.95 -10.10
CA TYR A 223 1.14 2.52 -9.30
C TYR A 223 1.02 1.00 -9.26
N ARG A 224 1.18 0.34 -10.41
CA ARG A 224 1.13 -1.12 -10.52
C ARG A 224 2.21 -1.80 -9.67
N ARG A 225 3.43 -1.28 -9.68
CA ARG A 225 4.52 -1.76 -8.82
C ARG A 225 4.17 -1.64 -7.33
N LEU A 226 3.69 -0.47 -6.91
CA LEU A 226 3.32 -0.20 -5.51
C LEU A 226 2.15 -1.07 -5.01
N ASN A 227 1.27 -1.49 -5.93
CA ASN A 227 0.05 -2.24 -5.61
C ASN A 227 0.09 -3.70 -6.08
N ASP A 228 1.26 -4.23 -6.45
CA ASP A 228 1.43 -5.62 -6.88
C ASP A 228 0.52 -6.03 -8.07
N ILE A 229 0.33 -5.13 -9.04
CA ILE A 229 -0.50 -5.37 -10.23
C ILE A 229 0.41 -5.70 -11.44
N PRO A 230 0.29 -6.91 -12.02
CA PRO A 230 1.12 -7.30 -13.16
C PRO A 230 0.86 -6.49 -14.44
N GLY A 231 1.92 -6.25 -15.21
CA GLY A 231 1.85 -5.43 -16.42
C GLY A 231 1.12 -6.09 -17.59
N GLU A 232 1.11 -7.41 -17.67
CA GLU A 232 0.50 -8.22 -18.74
C GLU A 232 -1.02 -8.34 -18.64
N TRP A 233 -1.63 -7.84 -17.56
CA TRP A 233 -3.09 -7.89 -17.39
C TRP A 233 -3.84 -6.99 -18.37
N GLY A 234 -3.22 -5.92 -18.85
CA GLY A 234 -3.87 -4.92 -19.71
C GLY A 234 -5.03 -4.17 -19.03
N THR A 235 -5.73 -3.36 -19.80
CA THR A 235 -6.93 -2.63 -19.36
C THR A 235 -8.06 -2.81 -20.37
N ALA A 236 -9.31 -2.87 -19.89
CA ALA A 236 -10.49 -2.90 -20.75
C ALA A 236 -10.99 -1.46 -21.02
N VAL A 237 -11.78 -1.31 -22.09
CA VAL A 237 -12.42 -0.04 -22.46
C VAL A 237 -13.93 -0.21 -22.45
N ASN A 238 -14.63 0.54 -21.62
CA ASN A 238 -16.08 0.52 -21.54
C ASN A 238 -16.64 1.70 -22.35
N VAL A 239 -17.45 1.41 -23.36
CA VAL A 239 -18.16 2.39 -24.17
C VAL A 239 -19.63 2.33 -23.78
N GLN A 240 -20.16 3.43 -23.25
CA GLN A 240 -21.48 3.47 -22.63
C GLN A 240 -22.28 4.68 -23.10
N GLU A 241 -23.58 4.51 -23.35
CA GLU A 241 -24.48 5.62 -23.68
C GLU A 241 -24.41 6.73 -22.62
N MET A 242 -24.35 7.98 -23.06
CA MET A 242 -24.38 9.13 -22.18
C MET A 242 -25.76 9.33 -21.55
N VAL A 243 -25.74 9.58 -20.24
CA VAL A 243 -26.84 10.19 -19.49
C VAL A 243 -26.33 11.47 -18.82
N PHE A 244 -27.18 12.48 -18.75
CA PHE A 244 -26.80 13.86 -18.44
C PHE A 244 -27.40 14.33 -17.11
N GLY A 245 -26.54 14.55 -16.12
CA GLY A 245 -26.92 15.18 -14.85
C GLY A 245 -27.07 16.71 -14.95
N ASN A 246 -26.72 17.32 -16.08
CA ASN A 246 -26.64 18.77 -16.32
C ASN A 246 -27.67 19.28 -17.35
N LYS A 247 -28.73 18.52 -17.63
CA LYS A 247 -29.82 18.97 -18.53
C LYS A 247 -30.68 20.09 -17.93
N GLY A 248 -30.73 20.19 -16.60
CA GLY A 248 -31.51 21.18 -15.88
C GLY A 248 -31.74 20.80 -14.41
N GLU A 249 -32.69 21.46 -13.77
CA GLU A 249 -32.94 21.35 -12.32
C GLU A 249 -33.50 20.00 -11.85
N THR A 250 -34.01 19.17 -12.76
CA THR A 250 -34.49 17.80 -12.49
C THR A 250 -33.45 16.72 -12.81
N SER A 251 -32.23 17.13 -13.11
CA SER A 251 -31.09 16.25 -13.41
C SER A 251 -29.98 16.46 -12.40
N GLY A 252 -29.20 15.42 -12.12
CA GLY A 252 -28.10 15.49 -11.16
C GLY A 252 -27.19 14.28 -11.24
N THR A 253 -26.12 14.29 -10.46
CA THR A 253 -25.16 13.19 -10.41
C THR A 253 -24.52 13.09 -9.04
N GLY A 254 -24.07 11.90 -8.64
CA GLY A 254 -23.53 11.68 -7.31
C GLY A 254 -22.66 10.44 -7.20
N VAL A 255 -21.88 10.41 -6.12
CA VAL A 255 -21.02 9.31 -5.72
C VAL A 255 -21.41 8.88 -4.32
N VAL A 256 -21.71 7.60 -4.15
CA VAL A 256 -22.45 7.08 -3.02
C VAL A 256 -21.94 5.71 -2.59
N PHE A 257 -21.92 5.50 -1.28
CA PHE A 257 -21.48 4.29 -0.61
C PHE A 257 -22.64 3.70 0.19
N SER A 258 -22.80 2.37 0.18
CA SER A 258 -23.87 1.71 0.94
C SER A 258 -23.69 1.85 2.46
N ARG A 259 -22.44 2.01 2.91
CA ARG A 259 -22.04 2.26 4.30
C ARG A 259 -20.99 3.37 4.34
N ASN A 260 -20.77 3.98 5.50
CA ASN A 260 -19.75 5.00 5.65
C ASN A 260 -18.34 4.40 5.44
N PRO A 261 -17.56 4.86 4.43
CA PRO A 261 -16.25 4.27 4.12
C PRO A 261 -15.15 4.67 5.12
N ALA A 262 -15.39 5.65 5.99
CA ALA A 262 -14.45 6.11 7.02
C ALA A 262 -14.70 5.46 8.38
N THR A 263 -15.96 5.33 8.79
CA THR A 263 -16.33 4.81 10.12
C THR A 263 -16.84 3.36 10.09
N GLY A 264 -17.36 2.90 8.95
CA GLY A 264 -18.02 1.61 8.80
C GLY A 264 -19.47 1.58 9.27
N GLU A 265 -20.05 2.71 9.66
CA GLU A 265 -21.47 2.79 10.04
C GLU A 265 -22.39 2.37 8.91
N ASN A 266 -23.42 1.59 9.26
CA ASN A 266 -24.45 1.12 8.33
C ASN A 266 -25.46 2.23 7.98
N LEU A 267 -24.96 3.24 7.26
CA LEU A 267 -25.72 4.38 6.75
C LEU A 267 -25.23 4.70 5.34
N ILE A 268 -26.17 4.91 4.41
CA ILE A 268 -25.85 5.33 3.05
C ILE A 268 -25.15 6.69 3.13
N TYR A 269 -23.94 6.74 2.60
CA TYR A 269 -23.04 7.88 2.69
C TYR A 269 -22.67 8.34 1.30
N GLY A 270 -22.63 9.64 1.03
CA GLY A 270 -22.21 10.13 -0.28
C GLY A 270 -22.67 11.55 -0.56
N GLU A 271 -22.27 12.02 -1.72
CA GLU A 271 -22.45 13.39 -2.17
C GLU A 271 -23.07 13.42 -3.56
N TYR A 272 -23.89 14.43 -3.83
CA TYR A 272 -24.51 14.67 -5.14
C TYR A 272 -24.65 16.16 -5.44
N LEU A 273 -24.78 16.47 -6.72
CA LEU A 273 -25.07 17.81 -7.23
C LEU A 273 -26.20 17.75 -8.26
N MET A 274 -27.14 18.69 -8.16
CA MET A 274 -28.15 18.93 -9.20
C MET A 274 -27.58 19.86 -10.27
N ASN A 275 -28.02 19.63 -11.51
CA ASN A 275 -27.62 20.35 -12.71
C ASN A 275 -26.09 20.38 -12.87
N ALA A 276 -25.48 19.19 -12.89
CA ALA A 276 -24.03 18.99 -12.86
C ALA A 276 -23.60 17.67 -13.54
N GLN A 277 -22.33 17.57 -13.95
CA GLN A 277 -21.71 16.31 -14.37
C GLN A 277 -20.80 15.75 -13.28
N GLY A 278 -20.41 14.48 -13.38
CA GLY A 278 -19.63 13.79 -12.35
C GLY A 278 -18.32 14.51 -12.01
N GLU A 279 -17.71 15.18 -12.99
CA GLU A 279 -16.53 16.02 -12.80
C GLU A 279 -16.74 17.14 -11.79
N ASP A 280 -17.89 17.80 -11.80
CA ASP A 280 -18.18 18.91 -10.89
C ASP A 280 -18.24 18.43 -9.43
N VAL A 281 -18.66 17.17 -9.22
CA VAL A 281 -18.67 16.52 -7.90
C VAL A 281 -17.24 16.20 -7.45
N VAL A 282 -16.38 15.75 -8.36
CA VAL A 282 -14.99 15.36 -8.04
C VAL A 282 -14.09 16.58 -7.84
N ALA A 283 -14.21 17.60 -8.71
CA ALA A 283 -13.43 18.84 -8.66
C ALA A 283 -13.80 19.71 -7.46
N GLY A 284 -15.04 19.59 -6.95
CA GLY A 284 -15.50 20.35 -5.78
C GLY A 284 -15.60 21.86 -6.02
N ILE A 285 -15.74 22.29 -7.28
CA ILE A 285 -15.95 23.71 -7.65
C ILE A 285 -17.24 24.23 -7.03
N ARG A 286 -18.29 23.39 -7.02
CA ARG A 286 -19.53 23.60 -6.25
C ARG A 286 -19.51 22.68 -5.04
N THR A 287 -19.92 23.19 -3.88
CA THR A 287 -20.03 22.37 -2.67
C THR A 287 -21.10 21.28 -2.86
N PRO A 288 -20.73 19.99 -2.85
CA PRO A 288 -21.70 18.91 -3.00
C PRO A 288 -22.66 18.83 -1.81
N LEU A 289 -23.88 18.35 -2.06
CA LEU A 289 -24.88 18.10 -1.03
C LEU A 289 -24.81 16.65 -0.54
N PRO A 290 -25.05 16.36 0.75
CA PRO A 290 -25.16 14.99 1.23
C PRO A 290 -26.33 14.26 0.56
N ILE A 291 -26.15 13.00 0.15
CA ILE A 291 -27.17 12.19 -0.54
C ILE A 291 -28.51 12.09 0.22
N SER A 292 -28.48 12.22 1.55
CA SER A 292 -29.69 12.25 2.37
C SER A 292 -30.65 13.39 2.01
N LYS A 293 -30.16 14.49 1.43
CA LYS A 293 -30.99 15.60 0.95
C LYS A 293 -31.82 15.27 -0.28
N LEU A 294 -31.46 14.25 -1.05
CA LEU A 294 -32.28 13.79 -2.19
C LEU A 294 -33.66 13.32 -1.71
N LYS A 295 -33.77 12.80 -0.49
CA LYS A 295 -35.05 12.43 0.13
C LYS A 295 -36.03 13.60 0.26
N GLU A 296 -35.53 14.80 0.50
CA GLU A 296 -36.36 16.02 0.62
C GLU A 296 -36.77 16.56 -0.76
N GLN A 297 -35.91 16.40 -1.77
CA GLN A 297 -36.10 16.94 -3.12
C GLN A 297 -36.95 16.04 -4.02
N ASP A 298 -36.66 14.75 -4.06
CA ASP A 298 -37.43 13.74 -4.79
C ASP A 298 -37.52 12.43 -3.99
N PRO A 299 -38.57 12.28 -3.16
CA PRO A 299 -38.76 11.10 -2.33
C PRO A 299 -38.89 9.80 -3.13
N LYS A 300 -39.42 9.85 -4.37
CA LYS A 300 -39.64 8.65 -5.19
C LYS A 300 -38.32 8.12 -5.73
N ILE A 301 -37.50 9.01 -6.30
CA ILE A 301 -36.16 8.65 -6.77
C ILE A 301 -35.31 8.17 -5.60
N TYR A 302 -35.42 8.79 -4.43
CA TYR A 302 -34.68 8.36 -3.25
C TYR A 302 -35.08 6.94 -2.79
N GLU A 303 -36.37 6.60 -2.82
CA GLU A 303 -36.85 5.25 -2.48
C GLU A 303 -36.33 4.19 -3.48
N GLU A 304 -36.40 4.48 -4.78
CA GLU A 304 -35.81 3.63 -5.83
C GLU A 304 -34.31 3.43 -5.62
N PHE A 305 -33.59 4.52 -5.35
CA PHE A 305 -32.17 4.54 -5.06
C PHE A 305 -31.80 3.64 -3.87
N VAL A 306 -32.48 3.80 -2.72
CA VAL A 306 -32.21 3.00 -1.51
C VAL A 306 -32.43 1.51 -1.78
N ASN A 307 -33.51 1.16 -2.49
CA ASN A 307 -33.80 -0.24 -2.84
C ASN A 307 -32.71 -0.85 -3.73
N ILE A 308 -32.19 -0.10 -4.71
CA ILE A 308 -31.09 -0.57 -5.57
C ILE A 308 -29.79 -0.71 -4.77
N VAL A 309 -29.46 0.24 -3.90
CA VAL A 309 -28.27 0.18 -3.02
C VAL A 309 -28.31 -1.08 -2.15
N SER A 310 -29.44 -1.35 -1.50
CA SER A 310 -29.62 -2.57 -0.69
C SER A 310 -29.53 -3.84 -1.55
N LYS A 311 -30.09 -3.84 -2.76
CA LYS A 311 -29.99 -4.98 -3.69
C LYS A 311 -28.53 -5.26 -4.06
N LEU A 312 -27.75 -4.22 -4.35
CA LEU A 312 -26.34 -4.31 -4.69
C LEU A 312 -25.51 -4.85 -3.51
N GLU A 313 -25.68 -4.29 -2.31
CA GLU A 313 -24.95 -4.74 -1.12
C GLU A 313 -25.26 -6.21 -0.76
N ASN A 314 -26.54 -6.61 -0.85
CA ASN A 314 -26.94 -8.00 -0.63
C ASN A 314 -26.39 -8.97 -1.68
N HIS A 315 -26.32 -8.55 -2.95
CA HIS A 315 -25.80 -9.36 -4.04
C HIS A 315 -24.28 -9.56 -3.93
N TYR A 316 -23.52 -8.48 -3.77
CA TYR A 316 -22.06 -8.53 -3.67
C TYR A 316 -21.56 -8.92 -2.27
N LYS A 317 -22.45 -8.93 -1.28
CA LYS A 317 -22.18 -9.23 0.13
C LYS A 317 -21.04 -8.38 0.69
N ASP A 318 -21.00 -7.11 0.32
CA ASP A 318 -19.97 -6.16 0.72
C ASP A 318 -20.46 -4.72 0.48
N MET A 319 -19.89 -3.77 1.23
CA MET A 319 -20.15 -2.35 1.02
C MET A 319 -19.77 -1.95 -0.41
N GLN A 320 -20.70 -1.29 -1.09
CA GLN A 320 -20.56 -0.85 -2.47
C GLN A 320 -20.27 0.65 -2.55
N ASP A 321 -19.41 1.04 -3.48
CA ASP A 321 -19.15 2.38 -4.00
C ASP A 321 -19.79 2.48 -5.39
N MET A 322 -20.66 3.46 -5.57
CA MET A 322 -21.57 3.57 -6.71
C MET A 322 -21.54 5.00 -7.27
N GLU A 323 -21.61 5.09 -8.60
CA GLU A 323 -21.79 6.36 -9.32
C GLU A 323 -23.20 6.38 -9.90
N ILE A 324 -23.93 7.47 -9.66
CA ILE A 324 -25.31 7.64 -10.12
C ILE A 324 -25.48 8.92 -10.94
N THR A 325 -26.43 8.89 -11.87
CA THR A 325 -26.93 10.07 -12.58
C THR A 325 -28.45 10.02 -12.63
N ILE A 326 -29.06 11.17 -12.37
CA ILE A 326 -30.48 11.43 -12.58
C ILE A 326 -30.58 12.27 -13.84
N GLU A 327 -31.29 11.79 -14.85
CA GLU A 327 -31.60 12.56 -16.06
C GLU A 327 -33.11 12.76 -16.12
N GLU A 328 -33.55 14.02 -16.01
CA GLU A 328 -34.95 14.43 -16.11
C GLU A 328 -35.90 13.57 -15.24
N GLY A 329 -35.50 13.32 -13.99
CA GLY A 329 -36.26 12.52 -13.03
C GLY A 329 -36.13 10.99 -13.16
N LYS A 330 -35.23 10.48 -14.01
CA LYS A 330 -34.93 9.04 -14.14
C LYS A 330 -33.55 8.71 -13.59
N LEU A 331 -33.48 7.74 -12.67
CA LEU A 331 -32.25 7.29 -12.03
C LEU A 331 -31.50 6.27 -12.89
N TYR A 332 -30.17 6.46 -12.97
CA TYR A 332 -29.25 5.56 -13.64
C TYR A 332 -28.04 5.27 -12.73
N PHE A 333 -27.57 4.03 -12.74
CA PHE A 333 -26.31 3.63 -12.11
C PHE A 333 -25.24 3.44 -13.18
N LEU A 334 -24.15 4.21 -13.06
CA LEU A 334 -23.05 4.22 -14.01
C LEU A 334 -21.94 3.25 -13.63
N GLN A 335 -21.82 2.95 -12.34
CA GLN A 335 -20.79 2.09 -11.81
C GLN A 335 -21.20 1.53 -10.46
N THR A 336 -20.73 0.33 -10.16
CA THR A 336 -20.63 -0.18 -8.79
C THR A 336 -19.30 -0.91 -8.64
N ARG A 337 -18.77 -0.93 -7.42
CA ARG A 337 -17.60 -1.74 -7.03
C ARG A 337 -17.58 -1.88 -5.51
N ASN A 338 -16.87 -2.88 -5.00
CA ASN A 338 -16.59 -2.93 -3.57
C ASN A 338 -15.85 -1.66 -3.15
N GLY A 339 -16.42 -0.91 -2.20
CA GLY A 339 -15.92 0.41 -1.86
C GLY A 339 -14.60 0.34 -1.08
N LYS A 340 -13.62 1.15 -1.50
CA LYS A 340 -12.41 1.37 -0.71
C LYS A 340 -12.77 2.11 0.58
N ARG A 341 -12.12 1.71 1.67
CA ARG A 341 -12.52 2.06 3.04
C ARG A 341 -11.31 2.05 3.96
N THR A 342 -11.42 2.74 5.08
CA THR A 342 -10.40 2.73 6.14
C THR A 342 -10.34 1.36 6.81
N ALA A 343 -9.25 1.05 7.50
CA ALA A 343 -9.12 -0.21 8.23
C ALA A 343 -10.19 -0.37 9.32
N GLN A 344 -10.53 0.71 10.03
CA GLN A 344 -11.61 0.71 11.02
C GLN A 344 -12.96 0.38 10.37
N ALA A 345 -13.26 1.01 9.24
CA ALA A 345 -14.47 0.73 8.49
C ALA A 345 -14.50 -0.71 7.95
N ALA A 346 -13.37 -1.22 7.47
CA ALA A 346 -13.26 -2.60 6.98
C ALA A 346 -13.59 -3.62 8.08
N LEU A 347 -13.00 -3.46 9.27
CA LEU A 347 -13.26 -4.32 10.42
C LEU A 347 -14.71 -4.26 10.86
N LYS A 348 -15.25 -3.03 11.03
CA LYS A 348 -16.65 -2.85 11.45
C LYS A 348 -17.62 -3.46 10.44
N ILE A 349 -17.45 -3.17 9.15
CA ILE A 349 -18.32 -3.69 8.09
C ILE A 349 -18.25 -5.22 8.05
N ALA A 350 -17.06 -5.82 8.12
CA ALA A 350 -16.92 -7.28 8.12
C ALA A 350 -17.61 -7.93 9.33
N VAL A 351 -17.49 -7.32 10.51
CA VAL A 351 -18.17 -7.81 11.73
C VAL A 351 -19.69 -7.64 11.64
N ASP A 352 -20.17 -6.49 11.17
CA ASP A 352 -21.59 -6.24 11.00
C ASP A 352 -22.21 -7.19 9.97
N LEU A 353 -21.57 -7.42 8.81
CA LEU A 353 -22.03 -8.37 7.79
C LEU A 353 -22.11 -9.82 8.31
N PHE A 354 -21.18 -10.22 9.19
CA PHE A 354 -21.24 -11.52 9.86
C PHE A 354 -22.41 -11.60 10.85
N ASN A 355 -22.60 -10.56 11.67
CA ASN A 355 -23.71 -10.50 12.63
C ASN A 355 -25.08 -10.47 11.94
N ASP A 356 -25.16 -9.84 10.75
CA ASP A 356 -26.34 -9.81 9.90
C ASP A 356 -26.59 -11.15 9.17
N GLY A 357 -25.67 -12.13 9.29
CA GLY A 357 -25.77 -13.45 8.67
C GLY A 357 -25.50 -13.46 7.17
N MET A 358 -24.92 -12.40 6.61
CA MET A 358 -24.64 -12.31 5.16
C MET A 358 -23.39 -13.09 4.75
N ILE A 359 -22.41 -13.19 5.65
CA ILE A 359 -21.12 -13.84 5.44
C ILE A 359 -20.68 -14.67 6.64
N THR A 360 -19.79 -15.62 6.41
CA THR A 360 -19.08 -16.44 7.40
C THR A 360 -17.85 -15.72 7.96
N LYS A 361 -17.22 -16.26 9.01
CA LYS A 361 -15.96 -15.71 9.56
C LYS A 361 -14.84 -15.80 8.52
N GLU A 362 -14.79 -16.89 7.78
CA GLU A 362 -13.84 -17.17 6.71
C GLU A 362 -13.98 -16.17 5.56
N GLU A 363 -15.22 -15.87 5.14
CA GLU A 363 -15.48 -14.82 4.16
C GLU A 363 -15.14 -13.42 4.71
N ALA A 364 -15.39 -13.15 6.00
CA ALA A 364 -15.09 -11.88 6.64
C ALA A 364 -13.57 -11.62 6.68
N VAL A 365 -12.75 -12.61 7.04
CA VAL A 365 -11.28 -12.45 7.08
C VAL A 365 -10.69 -12.19 5.69
N LEU A 366 -11.30 -12.72 4.62
CA LEU A 366 -10.85 -12.48 3.24
C LEU A 366 -11.19 -11.08 2.71
N LYS A 367 -12.12 -10.36 3.35
CA LYS A 367 -12.57 -9.03 2.91
C LYS A 367 -11.70 -7.87 3.41
N VAL A 368 -10.84 -8.10 4.40
CA VAL A 368 -9.94 -7.07 4.95
C VAL A 368 -8.55 -7.27 4.37
N GLU A 369 -7.99 -6.26 3.71
CA GLU A 369 -6.63 -6.34 3.16
C GLU A 369 -5.60 -6.25 4.31
N PRO A 370 -4.64 -7.18 4.45
CA PRO A 370 -3.72 -7.16 5.60
C PRO A 370 -2.91 -5.87 5.76
N LYS A 371 -2.48 -5.27 4.64
CA LYS A 371 -1.77 -3.98 4.62
C LYS A 371 -2.60 -2.84 5.24
N GLN A 372 -3.94 -2.94 5.26
CA GLN A 372 -4.77 -1.93 5.93
C GLN A 372 -4.59 -1.95 7.45
N LEU A 373 -4.23 -3.07 8.07
CA LEU A 373 -4.05 -3.13 9.53
C LEU A 373 -2.86 -2.28 10.01
N ASP A 374 -1.84 -2.08 9.17
CA ASP A 374 -0.71 -1.20 9.49
C ASP A 374 -1.19 0.23 9.78
N THR A 375 -2.26 0.67 9.10
CA THR A 375 -2.85 2.01 9.27
C THR A 375 -3.54 2.19 10.61
N LEU A 376 -4.03 1.11 11.25
CA LEU A 376 -4.57 1.17 12.61
C LEU A 376 -3.49 1.36 13.65
N LEU A 377 -2.23 1.08 13.29
CA LEU A 377 -1.06 1.29 14.14
C LEU A 377 -0.41 2.64 13.88
N HIS A 378 -0.93 3.42 12.91
CA HIS A 378 -0.43 4.76 12.65
C HIS A 378 -0.64 5.65 13.90
N PRO A 379 0.30 6.56 14.18
CA PRO A 379 0.20 7.41 15.34
C PRO A 379 -1.07 8.28 15.32
N THR A 380 -1.69 8.45 16.48
CA THR A 380 -2.77 9.40 16.76
C THR A 380 -2.21 10.58 17.56
N PHE A 381 -2.86 11.75 17.58
CA PHE A 381 -2.33 12.84 18.40
C PHE A 381 -2.48 12.54 19.90
N TYR A 382 -1.44 12.90 20.68
CA TYR A 382 -1.50 12.82 22.13
C TYR A 382 -2.59 13.76 22.65
N THR A 383 -3.57 13.23 23.37
CA THR A 383 -4.81 13.94 23.71
C THR A 383 -4.57 15.26 24.45
N GLU A 384 -3.58 15.32 25.36
CA GLU A 384 -3.28 16.56 26.08
C GLU A 384 -2.58 17.59 25.19
N ALA A 385 -1.67 17.15 24.30
CA ALA A 385 -1.03 18.04 23.34
C ALA A 385 -2.07 18.59 22.35
N LEU A 386 -2.99 17.75 21.88
CA LEU A 386 -4.07 18.15 20.98
C LEU A 386 -5.02 19.17 21.63
N LYS A 387 -5.32 19.02 22.93
CA LYS A 387 -6.17 19.96 23.68
C LYS A 387 -5.53 21.34 23.89
N GLN A 388 -4.20 21.41 23.90
CA GLN A 388 -3.46 22.66 24.04
C GLN A 388 -3.23 23.37 22.70
N ALA A 389 -3.27 22.61 21.60
CA ALA A 389 -3.09 23.13 20.26
C ALA A 389 -4.35 23.82 19.74
N ASN A 390 -4.18 24.98 19.10
CA ASN A 390 -5.29 25.70 18.47
C ASN A 390 -5.29 25.46 16.95
N PRO A 391 -6.40 24.97 16.37
CA PRO A 391 -6.51 24.83 14.93
C PRO A 391 -6.35 26.20 14.24
N ILE A 392 -5.48 26.27 13.24
CA ILE A 392 -5.31 27.45 12.39
C ILE A 392 -6.31 27.46 11.23
N ALA A 393 -6.77 26.28 10.80
CA ALA A 393 -7.73 26.11 9.73
C ALA A 393 -8.51 24.80 9.91
N LYS A 394 -9.60 24.64 9.16
CA LYS A 394 -10.40 23.42 9.15
C LYS A 394 -10.85 23.09 7.73
N GLY A 395 -10.67 21.85 7.33
CA GLY A 395 -11.18 21.28 6.09
C GLY A 395 -12.09 20.09 6.36
N LEU A 396 -12.27 19.26 5.34
CA LEU A 396 -13.02 18.01 5.40
C LEU A 396 -12.09 16.87 5.86
N PRO A 397 -12.54 16.02 6.81
CA PRO A 397 -11.78 14.86 7.31
C PRO A 397 -11.75 13.73 6.27
N ALA A 398 -10.96 13.90 5.21
CA ALA A 398 -10.97 13.05 4.02
C ALA A 398 -10.42 11.64 4.26
N SER A 399 -9.33 11.52 5.02
CA SER A 399 -8.74 10.23 5.41
C SER A 399 -8.21 10.34 6.84
N PRO A 400 -8.61 9.43 7.75
CA PRO A 400 -8.28 9.53 9.17
C PRO A 400 -6.78 9.36 9.44
N GLY A 401 -6.35 9.81 10.61
CA GLY A 401 -4.96 9.72 11.06
C GLY A 401 -4.46 11.04 11.64
N ALA A 402 -3.27 10.99 12.25
CA ALA A 402 -2.54 12.17 12.69
C ALA A 402 -1.20 12.23 11.94
N ALA A 403 -0.94 13.35 11.28
CA ALA A 403 0.31 13.58 10.60
C ALA A 403 0.94 14.89 11.05
N CYS A 404 2.25 14.89 11.22
CA CYS A 404 3.05 16.07 11.50
C CYS A 404 4.30 16.01 10.62
N GLY A 405 4.68 17.15 10.05
CA GLY A 405 5.85 17.23 9.19
C GLY A 405 6.10 18.64 8.67
N LYS A 406 7.21 18.83 7.97
CA LYS A 406 7.53 20.03 7.20
C LYS A 406 6.67 20.12 5.95
N ILE A 407 6.42 21.33 5.46
CA ILE A 407 5.58 21.54 4.28
C ILE A 407 6.36 21.28 2.99
N ALA A 408 5.78 20.51 2.05
CA ALA A 408 6.22 20.43 0.66
C ALA A 408 5.11 20.88 -0.29
N PHE A 409 5.44 21.68 -1.30
CA PHE A 409 4.46 22.28 -2.21
C PHE A 409 4.34 21.53 -3.55
N THR A 410 5.25 20.60 -3.83
CA THR A 410 5.22 19.71 -5.00
C THR A 410 5.45 18.25 -4.59
N ALA A 411 4.97 17.31 -5.41
CA ALA A 411 5.17 15.89 -5.16
C ALA A 411 6.64 15.47 -5.23
N GLU A 412 7.42 16.07 -6.14
CA GLU A 412 8.87 15.86 -6.26
C GLU A 412 9.61 16.33 -5.00
N GLU A 413 9.28 17.51 -4.49
CA GLU A 413 9.83 18.00 -3.22
C GLU A 413 9.51 17.07 -2.06
N ALA A 414 8.27 16.58 -1.97
CA ALA A 414 7.88 15.67 -0.90
C ALA A 414 8.68 14.36 -0.93
N LYS A 415 8.94 13.83 -2.13
CA LYS A 415 9.77 12.64 -2.34
C LYS A 415 11.23 12.88 -1.96
N ASP A 416 11.83 13.97 -2.44
CA ASP A 416 13.23 14.29 -2.17
C ASP A 416 13.49 14.50 -0.68
N ARG A 417 12.59 15.19 0.01
CA ARG A 417 12.69 15.44 1.45
C ARG A 417 12.46 14.15 2.27
N ALA A 418 11.51 13.32 1.87
CA ALA A 418 11.33 12.01 2.50
C ALA A 418 12.53 11.07 2.29
N ALA A 419 13.22 11.16 1.14
CA ALA A 419 14.46 10.40 0.89
C ALA A 419 15.62 10.85 1.80
N LEU A 420 15.55 12.06 2.35
CA LEU A 420 16.45 12.59 3.38
C LEU A 420 15.95 12.30 4.81
N ASP A 421 14.95 11.41 4.95
CA ASP A 421 14.32 11.01 6.22
C ASP A 421 13.61 12.16 6.96
N GLU A 422 13.20 13.22 6.24
CA GLU A 422 12.34 14.27 6.78
C GLU A 422 10.87 13.82 6.82
N GLU A 423 10.15 14.12 7.90
CA GLU A 423 8.69 13.99 7.93
C GLU A 423 8.05 15.14 7.15
N VAL A 424 7.24 14.82 6.14
CA VAL A 424 6.69 15.83 5.21
C VAL A 424 5.16 15.80 5.15
N ILE A 425 4.53 16.97 5.01
CA ILE A 425 3.13 17.17 4.65
C ILE A 425 3.05 17.76 3.25
N LEU A 426 2.41 17.04 2.32
CA LEU A 426 2.18 17.53 0.96
C LEU A 426 1.01 18.51 0.96
N VAL A 427 1.27 19.75 0.57
CA VAL A 427 0.28 20.83 0.49
C VAL A 427 0.08 21.22 -0.97
N ARG A 428 -1.15 21.10 -1.48
CA ARG A 428 -1.49 21.38 -2.89
C ARG A 428 -2.78 22.18 -2.98
N LEU A 429 -3.01 22.88 -4.10
CA LEU A 429 -4.35 23.40 -4.43
C LEU A 429 -5.35 22.24 -4.55
N GLU A 430 -5.01 21.26 -5.37
CA GLU A 430 -5.65 19.96 -5.54
C GLU A 430 -4.58 18.95 -5.98
N THR A 431 -4.80 17.66 -5.74
CA THR A 431 -3.87 16.61 -6.22
C THR A 431 -4.35 16.05 -7.54
N SER A 432 -3.41 15.68 -8.41
CA SER A 432 -3.67 14.94 -9.64
C SER A 432 -3.01 13.54 -9.59
N PRO A 433 -3.25 12.68 -10.60
CA PRO A 433 -2.59 11.38 -10.70
C PRO A 433 -1.07 11.45 -10.83
N GLU A 434 -0.52 12.63 -11.18
CA GLU A 434 0.92 12.85 -11.27
C GLU A 434 1.58 13.03 -9.89
N ASP A 435 0.79 13.36 -8.86
CA ASP A 435 1.30 13.60 -7.50
C ASP A 435 1.53 12.30 -6.70
N ILE A 436 1.25 11.12 -7.28
CA ILE A 436 1.18 9.83 -6.57
C ILE A 436 2.44 9.51 -5.76
N GLU A 437 3.64 9.77 -6.29
CA GLU A 437 4.90 9.48 -5.60
C GLU A 437 5.08 10.35 -4.36
N GLY A 438 4.74 11.64 -4.45
CA GLY A 438 4.79 12.56 -3.33
C GLY A 438 3.72 12.28 -2.28
N MET A 439 2.52 11.84 -2.72
CA MET A 439 1.44 11.43 -1.83
C MET A 439 1.82 10.21 -0.97
N VAL A 440 2.58 9.27 -1.56
CA VAL A 440 3.11 8.09 -0.85
C VAL A 440 4.24 8.47 0.11
N ALA A 441 5.10 9.39 -0.30
CA ALA A 441 6.23 9.86 0.50
C ALA A 441 5.80 10.68 1.73
N ALA A 442 4.71 11.45 1.62
CA ALA A 442 4.24 12.32 2.68
C ALA A 442 3.58 11.57 3.84
N LYS A 443 3.78 12.06 5.07
CA LYS A 443 3.05 11.61 6.27
C LYS A 443 1.58 12.02 6.22
N GLY A 444 1.26 13.09 5.51
CA GLY A 444 -0.10 13.62 5.38
C GLY A 444 -0.28 14.53 4.17
N ILE A 445 -1.53 14.71 3.75
CA ILE A 445 -1.91 15.48 2.56
C ILE A 445 -2.94 16.54 2.96
N LEU A 446 -2.68 17.79 2.57
CA LEU A 446 -3.58 18.93 2.79
C LEU A 446 -3.90 19.61 1.46
N THR A 447 -5.19 19.70 1.10
CA THR A 447 -5.62 20.39 -0.12
C THR A 447 -6.52 21.59 0.16
N VAL A 448 -6.39 22.62 -0.68
CA VAL A 448 -7.25 23.82 -0.63
C VAL A 448 -8.66 23.51 -1.16
N ARG A 449 -8.73 22.76 -2.26
CA ARG A 449 -9.96 22.35 -2.94
C ARG A 449 -10.21 20.84 -2.81
N GLY A 450 -11.40 20.41 -3.21
CA GLY A 450 -11.81 19.00 -3.25
C GLY A 450 -12.68 18.54 -2.08
N GLY A 451 -13.67 17.69 -2.38
CA GLY A 451 -14.58 17.09 -1.40
C GLY A 451 -14.09 15.77 -0.80
N MET A 452 -14.99 15.06 -0.11
CA MET A 452 -14.72 13.73 0.46
C MET A 452 -14.46 12.66 -0.61
N THR A 453 -14.85 12.92 -1.85
CA THR A 453 -14.67 12.06 -3.04
C THR A 453 -13.60 12.57 -4.01
N SER A 454 -12.86 13.62 -3.65
CA SER A 454 -11.76 14.15 -4.46
C SER A 454 -10.63 13.14 -4.64
N HIS A 455 -9.77 13.38 -5.64
CA HIS A 455 -8.61 12.53 -5.92
C HIS A 455 -7.75 12.30 -4.66
N ALA A 456 -7.40 13.38 -3.94
CA ALA A 456 -6.64 13.32 -2.70
C ALA A 456 -7.31 12.41 -1.67
N ALA A 457 -8.62 12.60 -1.45
CA ALA A 457 -9.38 11.88 -0.45
C ALA A 457 -9.46 10.37 -0.75
N VAL A 458 -9.74 10.00 -2.00
CA VAL A 458 -9.87 8.60 -2.42
C VAL A 458 -8.53 7.87 -2.35
N VAL A 459 -7.46 8.49 -2.86
CA VAL A 459 -6.12 7.89 -2.89
C VAL A 459 -5.54 7.80 -1.47
N ALA A 460 -5.64 8.86 -0.67
CA ALA A 460 -5.16 8.87 0.71
C ALA A 460 -5.84 7.81 1.57
N ARG A 461 -7.16 7.60 1.42
CA ARG A 461 -7.87 6.50 2.10
C ARG A 461 -7.40 5.12 1.66
N GLY A 462 -7.10 4.96 0.37
CA GLY A 462 -6.54 3.72 -0.16
C GLY A 462 -5.17 3.40 0.42
N MET A 463 -4.34 4.43 0.65
CA MET A 463 -3.00 4.32 1.23
C MET A 463 -3.00 4.30 2.77
N GLY A 464 -4.08 4.75 3.41
CA GLY A 464 -4.12 4.99 4.85
C GLY A 464 -3.30 6.20 5.31
N THR A 465 -3.04 7.13 4.40
CA THR A 465 -2.35 8.39 4.69
C THR A 465 -3.36 9.40 5.24
N CYS A 466 -2.98 10.15 6.27
CA CYS A 466 -3.81 11.20 6.85
C CYS A 466 -4.10 12.28 5.79
N CYS A 467 -5.37 12.66 5.60
CA CYS A 467 -5.74 13.69 4.62
C CYS A 467 -6.84 14.62 5.12
N VAL A 468 -6.60 15.92 4.96
CA VAL A 468 -7.60 16.98 5.12
C VAL A 468 -7.79 17.65 3.77
N ALA A 469 -8.99 17.56 3.20
CA ALA A 469 -9.30 18.11 1.88
C ALA A 469 -10.20 19.35 1.97
N GLY A 470 -10.25 20.16 0.91
CA GLY A 470 -11.21 21.26 0.80
C GLY A 470 -11.06 22.36 1.85
N CYS A 471 -9.82 22.63 2.29
CA CYS A 471 -9.55 23.66 3.28
C CYS A 471 -9.52 25.06 2.65
N GLY A 472 -10.67 25.57 2.20
CA GLY A 472 -10.75 26.85 1.46
C GLY A 472 -10.26 28.09 2.23
N THR A 473 -10.05 27.99 3.54
CA THR A 473 -9.48 29.08 4.37
C THR A 473 -7.97 29.26 4.22
N ILE A 474 -7.27 28.27 3.67
CA ILE A 474 -5.83 28.37 3.39
C ILE A 474 -5.59 28.87 1.96
N LYS A 475 -4.60 29.74 1.78
CA LYS A 475 -4.13 30.18 0.46
C LYS A 475 -2.76 29.59 0.19
N VAL A 476 -2.63 28.81 -0.87
CA VAL A 476 -1.37 28.16 -1.26
C VAL A 476 -0.86 28.83 -2.54
N ASP A 477 0.39 29.27 -2.51
CA ASP A 477 1.13 29.74 -3.68
C ASP A 477 2.30 28.77 -3.92
N GLU A 478 2.09 27.83 -4.85
CA GLU A 478 3.04 26.76 -5.16
C GLU A 478 4.34 27.29 -5.80
N VAL A 479 4.27 28.44 -6.49
CA VAL A 479 5.43 29.09 -7.14
C VAL A 479 6.28 29.80 -6.10
N LYS A 480 5.66 30.55 -5.20
CA LYS A 480 6.38 31.22 -4.10
C LYS A 480 6.71 30.28 -2.94
N ARG A 481 6.17 29.06 -2.94
CA ARG A 481 6.33 28.04 -1.89
C ARG A 481 5.88 28.57 -0.54
N THR A 482 4.67 29.12 -0.50
CA THR A 482 4.07 29.65 0.74
C THR A 482 2.64 29.17 0.94
N LEU A 483 2.30 28.91 2.21
CA LEU A 483 0.95 28.68 2.68
C LEU A 483 0.57 29.85 3.59
N THR A 484 -0.57 30.49 3.35
CA THR A 484 -1.04 31.63 4.13
C THR A 484 -2.37 31.32 4.78
N VAL A 485 -2.47 31.58 6.09
CA VAL A 485 -3.71 31.47 6.87
C VAL A 485 -3.94 32.78 7.62
N GLY A 486 -4.97 33.53 7.23
CA GLY A 486 -5.18 34.89 7.71
C GLY A 486 -3.96 35.78 7.41
N ASN A 487 -3.26 36.23 8.45
CA ASN A 487 -2.07 37.08 8.34
C ASN A 487 -0.74 36.32 8.51
N LYS A 488 -0.77 35.01 8.75
CA LYS A 488 0.43 34.21 9.02
C LYS A 488 0.83 33.42 7.78
N VAL A 489 2.12 33.47 7.45
CA VAL A 489 2.73 32.80 6.30
C VAL A 489 3.61 31.67 6.80
N TYR A 490 3.46 30.51 6.20
CA TYR A 490 4.22 29.29 6.44
C TYR A 490 5.01 28.94 5.17
N THR A 491 6.19 28.38 5.34
CA THR A 491 7.16 28.03 4.30
C THR A 491 7.52 26.56 4.37
N GLY A 492 8.38 26.09 3.46
CA GLY A 492 8.81 24.69 3.45
C GLY A 492 9.54 24.25 4.72
N ASP A 493 10.08 25.16 5.54
CA ASP A 493 10.79 24.81 6.77
C ASP A 493 9.89 24.75 8.00
N ASP A 494 8.65 25.22 7.88
CA ASP A 494 7.69 25.23 8.97
C ASP A 494 7.02 23.86 9.15
N PHE A 495 6.77 23.50 10.41
CA PHE A 495 5.98 22.31 10.74
C PHE A 495 4.49 22.61 10.71
N ILE A 496 3.74 21.68 10.14
CA ILE A 496 2.29 21.65 10.21
C ILE A 496 1.85 20.26 10.69
N SER A 497 0.81 20.24 11.51
CA SER A 497 0.14 19.02 11.93
C SER A 497 -1.27 19.01 11.39
N ILE A 498 -1.74 17.87 10.86
CA ILE A 498 -3.10 17.70 10.36
C ILE A 498 -3.79 16.52 11.04
N ASP A 499 -5.06 16.72 11.40
CA ASP A 499 -5.93 15.70 11.94
C ASP A 499 -6.96 15.31 10.89
N GLY A 500 -6.70 14.19 10.22
CA GLY A 500 -7.55 13.65 9.18
C GLY A 500 -8.90 13.11 9.68
N THR A 501 -9.07 13.00 11.01
CA THR A 501 -10.31 12.54 11.65
C THR A 501 -11.26 13.70 11.93
N SER A 502 -10.73 14.83 12.40
CA SER A 502 -11.51 16.03 12.73
C SER A 502 -11.54 17.08 11.61
N GLY A 503 -10.61 16.99 10.65
CA GLY A 503 -10.41 17.97 9.58
C GLY A 503 -9.61 19.19 10.04
N ASN A 504 -9.07 19.21 11.27
CA ASN A 504 -8.33 20.35 11.79
C ASN A 504 -6.89 20.39 11.26
N VAL A 505 -6.41 21.61 11.04
CA VAL A 505 -5.02 21.91 10.66
C VAL A 505 -4.39 22.77 11.75
N TYR A 506 -3.15 22.45 12.14
CA TYR A 506 -2.42 23.09 13.23
C TYR A 506 -1.07 23.58 12.71
N GLY A 507 -0.74 24.85 12.96
CA GLY A 507 0.50 25.47 12.51
C GLY A 507 1.69 25.25 13.44
N GLU A 508 1.76 24.08 14.07
CA GLU A 508 2.79 23.68 15.03
C GLU A 508 2.97 22.15 15.03
N LYS A 509 4.07 21.68 15.64
CA LYS A 509 4.35 20.25 15.82
C LYS A 509 3.56 19.70 17.00
N ILE A 510 2.64 18.78 16.75
CA ILE A 510 1.88 18.09 17.80
C ILE A 510 2.44 16.68 18.00
N LYS A 511 2.66 16.31 19.26
CA LYS A 511 3.14 14.98 19.63
C LYS A 511 2.10 13.91 19.28
N THR A 512 2.54 12.79 18.73
CA THR A 512 1.71 11.62 18.44
C THR A 512 1.97 10.47 19.43
N VAL A 513 1.01 9.57 19.56
CA VAL A 513 1.04 8.34 20.37
C VAL A 513 0.45 7.18 19.59
N ILE A 514 0.84 5.96 19.96
CA ILE A 514 0.29 4.74 19.37
C ILE A 514 -1.15 4.58 19.90
N PRO A 515 -2.14 4.34 19.02
CA PRO A 515 -3.54 4.18 19.43
C PRO A 515 -3.75 2.91 20.29
N GLU A 516 -4.69 2.99 21.22
CA GLU A 516 -5.21 1.79 21.91
C GLU A 516 -6.08 0.99 20.95
N ILE A 517 -5.76 -0.29 20.80
CA ILE A 517 -6.49 -1.18 19.90
C ILE A 517 -7.61 -1.87 20.69
N SER A 518 -8.87 -1.56 20.38
CA SER A 518 -10.03 -2.14 21.07
C SER A 518 -11.25 -2.30 20.16
N GLY A 519 -12.25 -3.07 20.61
CA GLY A 519 -13.53 -3.24 19.92
C GLY A 519 -13.49 -4.20 18.74
N TYR A 520 -13.80 -3.72 17.53
CA TYR A 520 -13.94 -4.57 16.34
C TYR A 520 -12.65 -5.27 15.93
N PHE A 521 -11.48 -4.65 16.18
CA PHE A 521 -10.19 -5.28 15.90
C PHE A 521 -10.00 -6.55 16.73
N GLU A 522 -10.28 -6.52 18.04
CA GLU A 522 -10.08 -7.67 18.91
C GLU A 522 -10.97 -8.85 18.49
N ILE A 523 -12.24 -8.57 18.19
CA ILE A 523 -13.20 -9.57 17.68
C ILE A 523 -12.66 -10.22 16.39
N PHE A 524 -12.22 -9.39 15.45
CA PHE A 524 -11.75 -9.84 14.15
C PHE A 524 -10.43 -10.61 14.24
N MET A 525 -9.49 -10.13 15.06
CA MET A 525 -8.21 -10.80 15.29
C MET A 525 -8.37 -12.13 16.03
N ARG A 526 -9.38 -12.26 16.89
CA ARG A 526 -9.77 -13.55 17.47
C ARG A 526 -10.24 -14.52 16.40
N TRP A 527 -11.03 -14.08 15.41
CA TRP A 527 -11.41 -14.93 14.27
C TRP A 527 -10.19 -15.34 13.45
N ALA A 528 -9.28 -14.41 13.19
CA ALA A 528 -8.03 -14.72 12.49
C ALA A 528 -7.21 -15.78 13.24
N ASP A 529 -7.11 -15.70 14.57
CA ASP A 529 -6.42 -16.69 15.39
C ASP A 529 -7.12 -18.05 15.44
N GLU A 530 -8.46 -18.07 15.47
CA GLU A 530 -9.24 -19.32 15.41
C GLU A 530 -9.02 -20.06 14.08
N ILE A 531 -8.83 -19.32 12.99
CA ILE A 531 -8.70 -19.85 11.63
C ILE A 531 -7.25 -20.24 11.31
N ARG A 532 -6.26 -19.41 11.63
CA ARG A 532 -4.87 -19.60 11.17
C ARG A 532 -4.25 -20.90 11.71
N LYS A 533 -3.37 -21.50 10.91
CA LYS A 533 -2.52 -22.63 11.33
C LYS A 533 -1.08 -22.26 11.62
N LEU A 534 -0.55 -21.23 10.95
CA LEU A 534 0.78 -20.72 11.25
C LEU A 534 0.76 -20.04 12.62
N LYS A 535 1.77 -20.34 13.44
CA LYS A 535 2.06 -19.51 14.61
C LYS A 535 2.69 -18.20 14.19
N ILE A 536 2.40 -17.13 14.92
CA ILE A 536 2.98 -15.80 14.65
C ILE A 536 3.89 -15.44 15.81
N ARG A 537 5.19 -15.34 15.53
CA ARG A 537 6.19 -14.87 16.48
C ARG A 537 6.65 -13.46 16.10
N ALA A 538 7.43 -12.83 16.96
CA ALA A 538 8.03 -11.53 16.68
C ALA A 538 9.55 -11.57 16.61
N ASN A 539 10.11 -10.61 15.89
CA ASN A 539 11.52 -10.25 15.91
C ASN A 539 11.65 -9.10 16.92
N ALA A 540 12.17 -9.39 18.11
CA ALA A 540 12.27 -8.43 19.19
C ALA A 540 13.54 -8.66 20.01
N ASP A 541 14.26 -7.58 20.24
CA ASP A 541 15.61 -7.63 20.79
C ASP A 541 15.67 -7.03 22.20
N THR A 542 14.60 -6.35 22.64
CA THR A 542 14.50 -5.71 23.95
C THR A 542 13.26 -6.19 24.72
N PRO A 543 13.26 -6.11 26.07
CA PRO A 543 12.07 -6.43 26.88
C PRO A 543 10.83 -5.62 26.50
N LYS A 544 11.02 -4.35 26.11
CA LYS A 544 9.94 -3.46 25.69
C LYS A 544 9.29 -3.94 24.40
N ASP A 545 10.11 -4.28 23.41
CA ASP A 545 9.62 -4.77 22.12
C ASP A 545 8.97 -6.15 22.26
N ALA A 546 9.51 -7.02 23.13
CA ALA A 546 8.93 -8.32 23.43
C ALA A 546 7.53 -8.17 24.07
N LYS A 547 7.39 -7.29 25.06
CA LYS A 547 6.09 -7.00 25.68
C LYS A 547 5.10 -6.46 24.66
N GLN A 548 5.51 -5.50 23.84
CA GLN A 548 4.67 -4.93 22.79
C GLN A 548 4.23 -5.98 21.77
N ALA A 549 5.13 -6.88 21.37
CA ALA A 549 4.79 -7.97 20.47
C ALA A 549 3.71 -8.89 21.06
N VAL A 550 3.79 -9.22 22.35
CA VAL A 550 2.78 -10.02 23.06
C VAL A 550 1.43 -9.30 23.11
N GLU A 551 1.42 -7.99 23.36
CA GLU A 551 0.20 -7.16 23.33
C GLU A 551 -0.48 -7.19 21.95
N PHE A 552 0.30 -7.28 20.86
CA PHE A 552 -0.22 -7.47 19.50
C PHE A 552 -0.54 -8.92 19.13
N GLY A 553 -0.40 -9.86 20.06
CA GLY A 553 -0.76 -11.27 19.91
C GLY A 553 0.36 -12.18 19.40
N ALA A 554 1.64 -11.80 19.56
CA ALA A 554 2.75 -12.68 19.25
C ALA A 554 2.79 -13.88 20.23
N GLU A 555 3.03 -15.07 19.68
CA GLU A 555 3.08 -16.35 20.40
C GLU A 555 4.51 -16.74 20.79
N GLY A 556 5.42 -15.76 20.84
CA GLY A 556 6.84 -15.92 21.15
C GLY A 556 7.73 -15.06 20.27
N ILE A 557 9.04 -15.22 20.43
CA ILE A 557 10.05 -14.49 19.65
C ILE A 557 10.77 -15.44 18.72
N GLY A 558 10.67 -15.24 17.40
CA GLY A 558 11.33 -16.09 16.40
C GLY A 558 12.74 -15.62 16.04
N LEU A 559 13.10 -14.40 16.44
CA LEU A 559 14.45 -13.86 16.31
C LEU A 559 14.68 -12.77 17.37
N CYS A 560 15.57 -13.04 18.31
CA CYS A 560 16.19 -12.05 19.19
C CYS A 560 17.65 -11.89 18.79
N ARG A 561 18.02 -10.71 18.30
CA ARG A 561 19.37 -10.36 17.85
C ARG A 561 20.20 -9.89 19.03
N THR A 562 21.32 -10.56 19.27
CA THR A 562 22.18 -10.26 20.41
C THR A 562 23.12 -9.08 20.15
N GLU A 563 23.42 -8.79 18.90
CA GLU A 563 24.23 -7.64 18.49
C GLU A 563 23.64 -6.30 18.94
N HIS A 564 22.32 -6.14 18.91
CA HIS A 564 21.66 -4.92 19.38
C HIS A 564 21.84 -4.68 20.89
N MET A 565 22.07 -5.75 21.67
CA MET A 565 22.35 -5.66 23.11
C MET A 565 23.78 -5.15 23.40
N PHE A 566 24.63 -5.06 22.39
CA PHE A 566 26.03 -4.65 22.50
C PHE A 566 26.28 -3.19 22.12
N PHE A 567 25.35 -2.55 21.40
CA PHE A 567 25.50 -1.16 20.93
C PHE A 567 25.16 -0.09 21.98
N ALA A 568 24.60 -0.47 23.14
CA ALA A 568 24.34 0.50 24.21
C ALA A 568 25.64 1.14 24.73
N GLU A 569 25.59 2.45 25.04
CA GLU A 569 26.77 3.25 25.43
C GLU A 569 27.53 2.68 26.63
N ASP A 570 26.83 2.06 27.58
CA ASP A 570 27.41 1.43 28.77
C ASP A 570 28.10 0.08 28.49
N ARG A 571 27.97 -0.46 27.27
CA ARG A 571 28.39 -1.83 26.90
C ARG A 571 29.39 -1.87 25.77
N ILE A 572 29.30 -0.93 24.83
CA ILE A 572 30.15 -0.86 23.64
C ILE A 572 31.64 -0.90 23.99
N MET A 573 32.03 -0.34 25.14
CA MET A 573 33.41 -0.34 25.62
C MET A 573 33.92 -1.75 25.96
N ALA A 574 33.10 -2.58 26.61
CA ALA A 574 33.49 -3.95 26.96
C ALA A 574 33.62 -4.82 25.70
N VAL A 575 32.77 -4.58 24.69
CA VAL A 575 32.83 -5.26 23.38
C VAL A 575 34.08 -4.83 22.61
N ARG A 576 34.41 -3.53 22.61
CA ARG A 576 35.65 -3.04 22.00
C ARG A 576 36.88 -3.65 22.68
N GLN A 577 36.90 -3.77 24.01
CA GLN A 577 37.97 -4.47 24.75
C GLN A 577 38.08 -5.94 24.34
N MET A 578 36.96 -6.64 24.14
CA MET A 578 36.93 -8.02 23.65
C MET A 578 37.54 -8.12 22.24
N ILE A 579 37.21 -7.19 21.35
CA ILE A 579 37.70 -7.18 19.96
C ILE A 579 39.21 -6.91 19.90
N THR A 580 39.71 -6.00 20.74
CA THR A 580 41.13 -5.63 20.76
C THR A 580 42.00 -6.55 21.62
N ALA A 581 41.44 -7.61 22.19
CA ALA A 581 42.16 -8.57 23.03
C ALA A 581 43.22 -9.32 22.23
N LYS A 582 44.45 -9.40 22.77
CA LYS A 582 45.60 -10.04 22.09
C LYS A 582 45.62 -11.56 22.23
N ASP A 583 44.88 -12.09 23.20
CA ASP A 583 44.79 -13.51 23.52
C ASP A 583 43.40 -13.85 24.11
N GLU A 584 43.11 -15.15 24.21
CA GLU A 584 41.85 -15.66 24.79
C GLU A 584 41.65 -15.20 26.24
N GLN A 585 42.72 -15.12 27.05
CA GLN A 585 42.60 -14.76 28.46
C GLN A 585 42.10 -13.32 28.63
N GLN A 586 42.65 -12.38 27.85
CA GLN A 586 42.17 -11.00 27.79
C GLN A 586 40.74 -10.92 27.27
N ARG A 587 40.39 -11.75 26.28
CA ARG A 587 39.03 -11.78 25.73
C ARG A 587 38.02 -12.24 26.76
N ARG A 588 38.34 -13.29 27.53
CA ARG A 588 37.48 -13.79 28.63
C ARG A 588 37.25 -12.72 29.71
N VAL A 589 38.27 -11.93 30.08
CA VAL A 589 38.10 -10.81 31.01
C VAL A 589 37.12 -9.76 30.49
N ALA A 590 37.11 -9.48 29.19
CA ALA A 590 36.14 -8.58 28.59
C ALA A 590 34.74 -9.20 28.54
N LEU A 591 34.64 -10.48 28.17
CA LEU A 591 33.39 -11.25 28.13
C LEU A 591 32.73 -11.36 29.51
N ASP A 592 33.50 -11.51 30.59
CA ASP A 592 32.98 -11.54 31.98
C ASP A 592 32.28 -10.23 32.37
N LYS A 593 32.67 -9.10 31.78
CA LYS A 593 31.98 -7.81 31.98
C LYS A 593 30.66 -7.75 31.21
N ILE A 594 30.61 -8.38 30.03
CA ILE A 594 29.43 -8.41 29.15
C ILE A 594 28.36 -9.37 29.69
N LEU A 595 28.78 -10.51 30.25
CA LEU A 595 27.91 -11.57 30.77
C LEU A 595 26.75 -11.06 31.65
N PRO A 596 26.97 -10.30 32.75
CA PRO A 596 25.88 -9.84 33.61
C PRO A 596 24.91 -8.89 32.90
N MET A 597 25.40 -8.11 31.92
CA MET A 597 24.58 -7.17 31.15
C MET A 597 23.64 -7.93 30.22
N GLN A 598 24.16 -8.90 29.47
CA GLN A 598 23.36 -9.71 28.56
C GLN A 598 22.38 -10.62 29.30
N ARG A 599 22.80 -11.20 30.44
CA ARG A 599 21.90 -11.96 31.33
C ARG A 599 20.71 -11.11 31.80
N GLY A 600 20.95 -9.84 32.15
CA GLY A 600 19.90 -8.90 32.55
C GLY A 600 18.86 -8.65 31.45
N ASP A 601 19.30 -8.51 30.19
CA ASP A 601 18.39 -8.34 29.07
C ASP A 601 17.53 -9.58 28.85
N PHE A 602 18.14 -10.78 28.88
CA PHE A 602 17.41 -12.03 28.72
C PHE A 602 16.41 -12.27 29.85
N ILE A 603 16.73 -11.89 31.10
CA ILE A 603 15.76 -11.91 32.21
C ILE A 603 14.55 -11.05 31.85
N GLY A 604 14.76 -9.81 31.42
CA GLY A 604 13.66 -8.91 31.03
C GLY A 604 12.83 -9.45 29.87
N ILE A 605 13.47 -10.08 28.88
CA ILE A 605 12.79 -10.70 27.73
C ILE A 605 11.96 -11.92 28.17
N TYR A 606 12.52 -12.82 28.98
CA TYR A 606 11.81 -13.99 29.49
C TYR A 606 10.64 -13.60 30.40
N GLU A 607 10.81 -12.60 31.26
CA GLU A 607 9.72 -12.09 32.09
C GLU A 607 8.58 -11.51 31.26
N ALA A 608 8.89 -10.80 30.15
CA ALA A 608 7.90 -10.23 29.25
C ALA A 608 7.14 -11.30 28.43
N LEU A 609 7.75 -12.46 28.18
CA LEU A 609 7.20 -13.52 27.34
C LEU A 609 6.54 -14.65 28.13
N GLU A 610 6.82 -14.74 29.42
CA GLU A 610 6.32 -15.78 30.33
C GLU A 610 6.73 -17.18 29.82
N GLU A 611 5.79 -18.04 29.47
CA GLU A 611 6.03 -19.39 28.95
C GLU A 611 6.19 -19.46 27.42
N ARG A 612 6.13 -18.31 26.72
CA ARG A 612 6.23 -18.28 25.26
C ARG A 612 7.69 -18.54 24.82
N PRO A 613 7.92 -19.28 23.73
CA PRO A 613 9.26 -19.64 23.29
C PRO A 613 10.06 -18.44 22.78
N VAL A 614 11.35 -18.41 23.08
CA VAL A 614 12.28 -17.34 22.68
C VAL A 614 13.44 -17.93 21.87
N THR A 615 13.53 -17.55 20.59
CA THR A 615 14.66 -17.91 19.72
C THR A 615 15.70 -16.80 19.75
N ILE A 616 16.86 -17.09 20.33
CA ILE A 616 17.96 -16.16 20.51
C ILE A 616 19.06 -16.51 19.51
N ARG A 617 19.41 -15.55 18.65
CA ARG A 617 20.49 -15.69 17.67
C ARG A 617 21.80 -15.26 18.29
N LEU A 618 22.82 -16.10 18.16
CA LEU A 618 24.18 -15.74 18.57
C LEU A 618 24.73 -14.58 17.74
N LEU A 619 25.85 -14.01 18.20
CA LEU A 619 26.47 -12.84 17.57
C LEU A 619 26.72 -13.08 16.08
N ASP A 620 26.16 -12.19 15.26
CA ASP A 620 26.17 -12.31 13.81
C ASP A 620 27.07 -11.32 13.05
N PRO A 621 27.18 -10.02 13.40
CA PRO A 621 27.95 -9.08 12.60
C PRO A 621 29.47 -9.31 12.70
N PRO A 622 30.24 -8.88 11.69
CA PRO A 622 31.70 -8.88 11.75
C PRO A 622 32.20 -7.86 12.79
N LEU A 623 33.36 -8.15 13.38
CA LEU A 623 33.87 -7.36 14.51
C LEU A 623 34.19 -5.90 14.16
N HIS A 624 34.46 -5.57 12.89
CA HIS A 624 34.77 -4.20 12.49
C HIS A 624 33.59 -3.24 12.63
N GLU A 625 32.34 -3.72 12.64
CA GLU A 625 31.15 -2.86 12.83
C GLU A 625 31.11 -2.20 14.22
N PHE A 626 31.80 -2.77 15.21
CA PHE A 626 31.88 -2.20 16.56
C PHE A 626 33.06 -1.23 16.75
N LEU A 627 33.92 -1.09 15.73
CA LEU A 627 35.11 -0.26 15.76
C LEU A 627 34.90 1.05 14.98
N PRO A 628 35.54 2.15 15.40
CA PRO A 628 35.49 3.41 14.69
C PRO A 628 36.24 3.36 13.36
N SER A 629 35.77 4.11 12.37
CA SER A 629 36.36 4.16 11.02
C SER A 629 37.25 5.39 10.77
N THR A 630 37.09 6.47 11.55
CA THR A 630 37.88 7.70 11.37
C THR A 630 39.12 7.71 12.26
N ASP A 631 40.23 8.28 11.76
CA ASP A 631 41.47 8.39 12.54
C ASP A 631 41.28 9.19 13.84
N GLN A 632 40.38 10.17 13.83
CA GLN A 632 40.06 10.96 15.02
C GLN A 632 39.37 10.10 16.08
N ASP A 633 38.38 9.29 15.69
CA ASP A 633 37.64 8.42 16.61
C ASP A 633 38.49 7.25 17.08
N ILE A 634 39.35 6.70 16.22
CA ILE A 634 40.36 5.70 16.59
C ILE A 634 41.29 6.27 17.67
N LYS A 635 41.77 7.50 17.52
CA LYS A 635 42.63 8.14 18.52
C LYS A 635 41.93 8.40 19.85
N THR A 636 40.65 8.75 19.81
CA THR A 636 39.84 8.90 21.04
C THR A 636 39.69 7.55 21.73
N LEU A 637 39.27 6.52 20.99
CA LEU A 637 39.04 5.19 21.53
C LEU A 637 40.33 4.55 22.07
N SER A 638 41.47 4.74 21.40
CA SER A 638 42.76 4.18 21.84
C SER A 638 43.13 4.67 23.24
N ASN A 639 42.88 5.95 23.54
CA ASN A 639 43.12 6.51 24.87
C ASN A 639 42.18 5.91 25.94
N GLU A 640 40.93 5.62 25.59
CA GLU A 640 39.93 5.07 26.51
C GLU A 640 40.18 3.60 26.85
N ILE A 641 40.63 2.79 25.88
CA ILE A 641 40.95 1.36 26.09
C ILE A 641 42.38 1.10 26.54
N GLY A 642 43.24 2.14 26.57
CA GLY A 642 44.63 2.02 26.98
C GLY A 642 45.55 1.38 25.93
N LEU A 643 45.23 1.54 24.64
CA LEU A 643 46.07 1.13 23.51
C LEU A 643 46.71 2.33 22.82
N THR A 644 47.81 2.11 22.10
CA THR A 644 48.34 3.16 21.21
C THR A 644 47.45 3.32 19.97
N PHE A 645 47.45 4.52 19.38
CA PHE A 645 46.75 4.77 18.11
C PHE A 645 47.15 3.78 17.02
N GLU A 646 48.45 3.48 16.90
CA GLU A 646 48.98 2.55 15.90
C GLU A 646 48.49 1.11 16.12
N GLU A 647 48.43 0.63 17.38
CA GLU A 647 47.92 -0.70 17.70
C GLU A 647 46.43 -0.85 17.38
N LEU A 648 45.62 0.16 17.72
CA LEU A 648 44.19 0.13 17.42
C LEU A 648 43.95 0.27 15.92
N LYS A 649 44.68 1.16 15.23
CA LYS A 649 44.59 1.32 13.77
C LYS A 649 44.91 0.03 13.05
N LEU A 650 45.98 -0.67 13.45
CA LEU A 650 46.34 -1.96 12.89
C LEU A 650 45.27 -3.03 13.14
N THR A 651 44.59 -3.00 14.29
CA THR A 651 43.46 -3.90 14.58
C THR A 651 42.26 -3.61 13.68
N VAL A 652 41.91 -2.33 13.50
CA VAL A 652 40.85 -1.89 12.57
C VAL A 652 41.17 -2.31 11.14
N ASP A 653 42.39 -2.08 10.69
CA ASP A 653 42.83 -2.41 9.32
C ASP A 653 42.86 -3.94 9.09
N ASN A 654 43.23 -4.74 10.10
CA ASN A 654 43.21 -6.20 10.02
C ASN A 654 41.81 -6.80 10.01
N LEU A 655 40.85 -6.15 10.68
CA LEU A 655 39.45 -6.58 10.72
C LEU A 655 38.64 -6.01 9.55
N HIS A 656 39.23 -5.12 8.74
CA HIS A 656 38.61 -4.61 7.54
C HIS A 656 38.44 -5.72 6.50
N GLU A 657 37.25 -5.80 5.92
CA GLU A 657 36.91 -6.80 4.92
C GLU A 657 36.41 -6.14 3.65
N PHE A 658 36.77 -6.71 2.50
CA PHE A 658 36.29 -6.22 1.20
C PHE A 658 34.78 -6.38 1.04
N ASN A 659 34.21 -7.47 1.55
CA ASN A 659 32.77 -7.77 1.51
C ASN A 659 32.30 -8.26 2.89
N PRO A 660 32.01 -7.35 3.83
CA PRO A 660 31.62 -7.69 5.21
C PRO A 660 30.45 -8.69 5.32
N MET A 661 29.49 -8.60 4.40
CA MET A 661 28.32 -9.49 4.34
C MET A 661 28.70 -10.98 4.22
N MET A 662 29.83 -11.29 3.57
CA MET A 662 30.31 -12.67 3.36
C MET A 662 31.57 -13.01 4.19
N GLY A 663 31.93 -12.18 5.17
CA GLY A 663 33.21 -12.21 5.88
C GLY A 663 33.29 -13.14 7.12
N HIS A 664 34.17 -12.79 8.05
CA HIS A 664 34.45 -13.48 9.31
C HIS A 664 33.44 -13.09 10.38
N ARG A 665 32.26 -13.68 10.28
CA ARG A 665 31.09 -13.34 11.09
C ARG A 665 30.23 -14.58 11.40
N GLY A 666 29.17 -14.43 12.19
CA GLY A 666 28.27 -15.52 12.58
C GLY A 666 28.98 -16.77 13.13
N CYS A 667 28.61 -17.96 12.66
CA CYS A 667 29.22 -19.21 13.13
C CYS A 667 30.75 -19.27 12.94
N ARG A 668 31.30 -18.59 11.94
CA ARG A 668 32.75 -18.60 11.65
C ARG A 668 33.52 -17.89 12.76
N LEU A 669 32.92 -16.83 13.29
CA LEU A 669 33.44 -16.12 14.46
C LEU A 669 33.40 -17.01 15.70
N ALA A 670 32.29 -17.72 15.93
CA ALA A 670 32.17 -18.67 17.03
C ALA A 670 33.11 -19.88 16.90
N VAL A 671 33.48 -20.28 15.69
CA VAL A 671 34.50 -21.33 15.47
C VAL A 671 35.90 -20.81 15.80
N SER A 672 36.23 -19.59 15.40
CA SER A 672 37.54 -18.99 15.70
C SER A 672 37.70 -18.62 17.17
N TYR A 673 36.61 -18.14 17.79
CA TYR A 673 36.57 -17.60 19.14
C TYR A 673 35.41 -18.23 19.94
N PRO A 674 35.53 -19.52 20.32
CA PRO A 674 34.45 -20.27 20.99
C PRO A 674 33.97 -19.64 22.28
N GLU A 675 34.84 -18.93 23.00
CA GLU A 675 34.54 -18.27 24.27
C GLU A 675 33.41 -17.22 24.14
N ILE A 676 33.19 -16.66 22.95
CA ILE A 676 32.06 -15.77 22.68
C ILE A 676 30.74 -16.54 22.75
N ALA A 677 30.67 -17.71 22.10
CA ALA A 677 29.49 -18.56 22.12
C ALA A 677 29.25 -19.16 23.52
N GLU A 678 30.31 -19.51 24.25
CA GLU A 678 30.24 -19.96 25.65
C GLU A 678 29.60 -18.87 26.54
N MET A 679 30.08 -17.62 26.44
CA MET A 679 29.54 -16.51 27.22
C MET A 679 28.05 -16.29 26.94
N GLN A 680 27.65 -16.25 25.66
CA GLN A 680 26.25 -16.07 25.28
C GLN A 680 25.38 -17.25 25.74
N ALA A 681 25.83 -18.49 25.58
CA ALA A 681 25.12 -19.67 26.07
C ALA A 681 24.93 -19.62 27.58
N ARG A 682 25.97 -19.25 28.34
CA ARG A 682 25.89 -19.07 29.80
C ARG A 682 24.88 -17.98 30.17
N ALA A 683 24.92 -16.81 29.52
CA ALA A 683 23.99 -15.71 29.77
C ALA A 683 22.52 -16.14 29.55
N ILE A 684 22.25 -16.85 28.44
CA ILE A 684 20.92 -17.34 28.07
C ILE A 684 20.38 -18.33 29.11
N ILE A 685 21.18 -19.32 29.49
CA ILE A 685 20.78 -20.40 30.39
C ILE A 685 20.66 -19.90 31.84
N GLU A 686 21.60 -19.07 32.31
CA GLU A 686 21.51 -18.48 33.65
C GLU A 686 20.26 -17.61 33.80
N ALA A 687 19.94 -16.78 32.79
CA ALA A 687 18.72 -15.97 32.79
C ALA A 687 17.46 -16.83 32.83
N ALA A 688 17.39 -17.90 32.02
CA ALA A 688 16.24 -18.80 32.00
C ALA A 688 16.02 -19.51 33.35
N ILE A 689 17.10 -20.01 33.98
CA ILE A 689 17.05 -20.63 35.31
C ILE A 689 16.58 -19.62 36.36
N GLU A 690 17.12 -18.39 36.31
CA GLU A 690 16.77 -17.34 37.27
C GLU A 690 15.29 -16.96 37.18
N VAL A 691 14.77 -16.71 35.98
CA VAL A 691 13.34 -16.38 35.81
C VAL A 691 12.46 -17.57 36.18
N LYS A 692 12.84 -18.80 35.81
CA LYS A 692 12.11 -20.01 36.21
C LYS A 692 12.03 -20.15 37.73
N ALA A 693 13.14 -19.92 38.44
CA ALA A 693 13.19 -19.98 39.90
C ALA A 693 12.40 -18.84 40.58
N ASN A 694 12.49 -17.62 40.04
CA ASN A 694 11.90 -16.43 40.66
C ASN A 694 10.40 -16.24 40.34
N LYS A 695 9.95 -16.64 39.15
CA LYS A 695 8.58 -16.42 38.64
C LYS A 695 7.78 -17.70 38.46
N GLY A 696 8.44 -18.87 38.37
CA GLY A 696 7.77 -20.16 38.15
C GLY A 696 7.38 -20.43 36.69
N TYR A 697 7.79 -19.62 35.73
CA TYR A 697 7.49 -19.83 34.31
C TYR A 697 8.28 -21.01 33.74
N ASN A 698 7.63 -21.85 32.92
CA ASN A 698 8.32 -22.91 32.21
C ASN A 698 8.99 -22.39 30.92
N ILE A 699 10.22 -21.92 31.05
CA ILE A 699 11.00 -21.36 29.94
C ILE A 699 11.75 -22.48 29.21
N ILE A 700 11.63 -22.49 27.89
CA ILE A 700 12.41 -23.37 26.99
C ILE A 700 13.19 -22.47 26.03
N PRO A 701 14.48 -22.18 26.29
CA PRO A 701 15.31 -21.38 25.41
C PRO A 701 15.55 -22.07 24.07
N GLU A 702 15.45 -21.34 22.96
CA GLU A 702 15.83 -21.81 21.63
C GLU A 702 17.08 -21.04 21.19
N ILE A 703 18.25 -21.68 21.14
CA ILE A 703 19.52 -21.07 20.76
C ILE A 703 19.78 -21.32 19.28
N MET A 704 19.98 -20.25 18.51
CA MET A 704 20.11 -20.30 17.06
C MET A 704 21.49 -19.85 16.59
N ILE A 705 22.15 -20.69 15.79
CA ILE A 705 23.46 -20.39 15.21
C ILE A 705 23.29 -19.82 13.79
N PRO A 706 23.78 -18.59 13.51
CA PRO A 706 23.70 -17.94 12.20
C PRO A 706 24.77 -18.42 11.21
N LEU A 707 24.54 -18.17 9.92
CA LEU A 707 25.47 -18.32 8.79
C LEU A 707 26.10 -19.71 8.59
N ILE A 708 25.41 -20.76 9.05
CA ILE A 708 25.82 -22.14 8.83
C ILE A 708 25.76 -22.47 7.34
N GLY A 709 26.85 -23.04 6.80
CA GLY A 709 26.91 -23.61 5.46
C GLY A 709 27.13 -25.12 5.43
N ASP A 710 27.66 -25.71 6.51
CA ASP A 710 27.98 -27.15 6.62
C ASP A 710 27.58 -27.74 7.98
N ILE A 711 27.20 -29.02 8.01
CA ILE A 711 26.86 -29.74 9.24
C ILE A 711 28.00 -29.71 10.27
N LYS A 712 29.27 -29.72 9.84
CA LYS A 712 30.42 -29.71 10.76
C LYS A 712 30.59 -28.37 11.45
N GLU A 713 30.28 -27.27 10.79
CA GLU A 713 30.26 -25.93 11.41
C GLU A 713 29.19 -25.89 12.50
N LEU A 714 27.98 -26.37 12.19
CA LEU A 714 26.87 -26.45 13.13
C LEU A 714 27.24 -27.32 14.33
N LYS A 715 27.76 -28.52 14.06
CA LYS A 715 28.13 -29.48 15.09
C LYS A 715 29.15 -28.90 16.07
N TYR A 716 30.21 -28.28 15.56
CA TYR A 716 31.26 -27.70 16.40
C TYR A 716 30.69 -26.66 17.38
N VAL A 717 29.94 -25.69 16.85
CA VAL A 717 29.38 -24.60 17.67
C VAL A 717 28.28 -25.14 18.61
N LYS A 718 27.47 -26.10 18.16
CA LYS A 718 26.47 -26.78 18.98
C LYS A 718 27.11 -27.50 20.17
N ASP A 719 28.21 -28.22 19.96
CA ASP A 719 28.90 -28.95 21.03
C ASP A 719 29.46 -27.96 22.08
N VAL A 720 29.98 -26.80 21.67
CA VAL A 720 30.39 -25.71 22.58
C VAL A 720 29.20 -25.23 23.43
N ILE A 721 28.10 -24.82 22.79
CA ILE A 721 26.89 -24.33 23.49
C ILE A 721 26.34 -25.40 24.45
N LYS A 722 26.27 -26.66 23.99
CA LYS A 722 25.72 -27.77 24.77
C LYS A 722 26.55 -28.01 26.03
N ASN A 723 27.88 -28.07 25.92
CA ASN A 723 28.76 -28.29 27.06
C ASN A 723 28.60 -27.17 28.10
N THR A 724 28.57 -25.90 27.67
CA THR A 724 28.36 -24.76 28.58
C THR A 724 26.98 -24.78 29.23
N ALA A 725 25.92 -25.08 28.47
CA ALA A 725 24.56 -25.16 29.00
C ALA A 725 24.44 -26.27 30.06
N GLU A 726 24.96 -27.47 29.79
CA GLU A 726 24.95 -28.59 30.73
C GLU A 726 25.77 -28.29 32.00
N GLU A 727 26.89 -27.59 31.87
CA GLU A 727 27.70 -27.13 33.01
C GLU A 727 26.89 -26.18 33.90
N VAL A 728 26.28 -25.14 33.33
CA VAL A 728 25.47 -24.16 34.09
C VAL A 728 24.26 -24.82 34.77
N ILE A 729 23.56 -25.72 34.05
CA ILE A 729 22.41 -26.45 34.59
C ILE A 729 22.84 -27.27 35.82
N LYS A 730 24.00 -27.95 35.72
CA LYS A 730 24.57 -28.72 36.83
C LYS A 730 25.05 -27.84 37.99
N GLU A 731 25.73 -26.73 37.71
CA GLU A 731 26.19 -25.76 38.71
C GLU A 731 25.02 -25.21 39.54
N LYS A 732 23.88 -24.96 38.90
CA LYS A 732 22.67 -24.42 39.53
C LYS A 732 21.71 -25.48 40.04
N ASN A 733 21.99 -26.77 39.81
CA ASN A 733 21.11 -27.90 40.10
C ASN A 733 19.66 -27.65 39.62
N ALA A 734 19.54 -27.14 38.39
CA ALA A 734 18.28 -26.80 37.76
C ALA A 734 17.79 -27.91 36.83
N ASP A 735 16.48 -27.97 36.60
CA ASP A 735 15.88 -28.79 35.55
C ASP A 735 15.39 -27.85 34.44
N LEU A 736 16.13 -27.75 33.35
CA LEU A 736 15.85 -26.84 32.24
C LEU A 736 16.07 -27.55 30.90
N GLU A 737 15.02 -27.57 30.08
CA GLU A 737 15.11 -27.97 28.68
C GLU A 737 15.46 -26.78 27.81
N TYR A 738 16.27 -27.00 26.77
CA TYR A 738 16.60 -26.01 25.74
C TYR A 738 16.75 -26.70 24.39
N LYS A 739 16.68 -25.94 23.30
CA LYS A 739 16.84 -26.43 21.93
C LYS A 739 17.96 -25.70 21.23
N ILE A 740 18.72 -26.40 20.41
CA ILE A 740 19.73 -25.80 19.53
C ILE A 740 19.32 -26.02 18.07
N GLY A 741 19.22 -24.91 17.33
CA GLY A 741 18.88 -24.90 15.92
C GLY A 741 19.78 -23.97 15.12
N THR A 742 19.41 -23.74 13.87
CA THR A 742 20.22 -22.94 12.96
C THR A 742 19.39 -22.07 12.05
N MET A 743 20.02 -20.99 11.59
CA MET A 743 19.48 -20.17 10.52
C MET A 743 19.81 -20.79 9.16
N ILE A 744 18.80 -20.96 8.30
CA ILE A 744 18.98 -21.37 6.90
C ILE A 744 18.98 -20.10 6.05
N GLU A 745 20.17 -19.57 5.85
CA GLU A 745 20.40 -18.31 5.14
C GLU A 745 21.57 -18.36 4.14
N ILE A 746 22.29 -19.48 4.09
CA ILE A 746 23.28 -19.79 3.07
C ILE A 746 22.64 -20.76 2.06
N PRO A 747 22.73 -20.54 0.73
CA PRO A 747 22.17 -21.47 -0.26
C PRO A 747 22.65 -22.92 -0.08
N ARG A 748 23.93 -23.12 0.31
CA ARG A 748 24.48 -24.44 0.62
C ARG A 748 23.74 -25.14 1.77
N ALA A 749 23.32 -24.40 2.79
CA ALA A 749 22.58 -24.96 3.91
C ALA A 749 21.21 -25.47 3.48
N ALA A 750 20.51 -24.74 2.60
CA ALA A 750 19.26 -25.21 2.01
C ALA A 750 19.46 -26.50 1.19
N LEU A 751 20.51 -26.52 0.35
CA LEU A 751 20.83 -27.68 -0.50
C LEU A 751 21.24 -28.94 0.29
N THR A 752 21.74 -28.79 1.51
CA THR A 752 22.22 -29.88 2.38
C THR A 752 21.43 -29.98 3.68
N ALA A 753 20.19 -29.49 3.68
CA ALA A 753 19.35 -29.39 4.87
C ALA A 753 19.05 -30.74 5.54
N ASP A 754 19.07 -31.83 4.78
CA ASP A 754 18.94 -33.22 5.26
C ASP A 754 20.08 -33.60 6.21
N GLU A 755 21.30 -33.19 5.90
CA GLU A 755 22.46 -33.40 6.77
C GLU A 755 22.41 -32.46 7.98
N ILE A 756 22.11 -31.19 7.77
CA ILE A 756 22.03 -30.19 8.85
C ILE A 756 20.95 -30.57 9.88
N ALA A 757 19.80 -31.11 9.45
CA ALA A 757 18.70 -31.54 10.32
C ALA A 757 19.05 -32.70 11.28
N LYS A 758 20.15 -33.43 11.04
CA LYS A 758 20.66 -34.43 12.00
C LYS A 758 21.06 -33.76 13.31
N GLU A 759 21.64 -32.57 13.22
CA GLU A 759 22.14 -31.82 14.38
C GLU A 759 21.19 -30.70 14.82
N ALA A 760 20.49 -30.03 13.90
CA ALA A 760 19.55 -28.96 14.25
C ALA A 760 18.18 -29.49 14.69
N GLU A 761 17.64 -28.93 15.77
CA GLU A 761 16.28 -29.23 16.25
C GLU A 761 15.20 -28.36 15.61
N PHE A 762 15.61 -27.22 15.04
CA PHE A 762 14.75 -26.31 14.30
C PHE A 762 15.53 -25.54 13.24
N PHE A 763 14.82 -25.08 12.20
CA PHE A 763 15.32 -24.13 11.22
C PHE A 763 14.56 -22.80 11.31
N SER A 764 15.31 -21.70 11.21
CA SER A 764 14.75 -20.39 10.91
C SER A 764 15.30 -19.90 9.59
N PHE A 765 14.45 -19.61 8.60
CA PHE A 765 14.90 -19.07 7.33
C PHE A 765 15.26 -17.59 7.47
N GLY A 766 16.54 -17.28 7.35
CA GLY A 766 17.08 -15.91 7.28
C GLY A 766 16.99 -15.41 5.85
N THR A 767 15.77 -15.09 5.40
CA THR A 767 15.53 -14.84 3.98
C THR A 767 16.17 -13.56 3.44
N ASN A 768 16.52 -12.59 4.29
CA ASN A 768 17.26 -11.42 3.85
C ASN A 768 18.62 -11.83 3.27
N ASP A 769 19.43 -12.57 4.03
CA ASP A 769 20.74 -13.06 3.58
C ASP A 769 20.63 -14.15 2.51
N LEU A 770 19.60 -15.01 2.59
CA LEU A 770 19.34 -16.00 1.55
C LEU A 770 19.04 -15.33 0.20
N THR A 771 18.25 -14.25 0.18
CA THR A 771 17.99 -13.44 -1.03
C THR A 771 19.28 -12.81 -1.53
N GLN A 772 20.08 -12.18 -0.66
CA GLN A 772 21.37 -11.58 -1.04
C GLN A 772 22.28 -12.59 -1.76
N MET A 773 22.45 -13.79 -1.18
CA MET A 773 23.34 -14.81 -1.74
C MET A 773 22.76 -15.52 -2.97
N THR A 774 21.44 -15.62 -3.09
CA THR A 774 20.78 -16.26 -4.25
C THR A 774 20.83 -15.34 -5.47
N PHE A 775 20.55 -14.05 -5.29
CA PHE A 775 20.62 -13.06 -6.36
C PHE A 775 22.05 -12.57 -6.64
N GLY A 776 22.95 -12.69 -5.66
CA GLY A 776 24.27 -12.05 -5.71
C GLY A 776 24.19 -10.54 -5.51
N PHE A 777 23.21 -10.07 -4.72
CA PHE A 777 22.95 -8.66 -4.47
C PHE A 777 23.36 -8.28 -3.04
N SER A 778 24.12 -7.18 -2.91
CA SER A 778 24.25 -6.48 -1.63
C SER A 778 23.02 -5.60 -1.45
N ARG A 779 22.28 -5.77 -0.34
CA ARG A 779 21.08 -4.97 -0.05
C ARG A 779 21.38 -3.47 -0.05
N ASP A 780 22.53 -3.09 0.51
CA ASP A 780 22.93 -1.68 0.65
C ASP A 780 23.32 -1.05 -0.69
N ASP A 781 23.75 -1.85 -1.67
CA ASP A 781 24.17 -1.37 -2.99
C ASP A 781 23.10 -1.54 -4.09
N ALA A 782 22.13 -2.44 -3.89
CA ALA A 782 21.17 -2.82 -4.92
C ALA A 782 20.29 -1.63 -5.37
N SER A 783 20.05 -0.66 -4.48
CA SER A 783 19.31 0.58 -4.79
C SER A 783 19.87 1.34 -6.00
N LYS A 784 21.17 1.22 -6.29
CA LYS A 784 21.85 1.89 -7.42
C LYS A 784 21.36 1.41 -8.79
N PHE A 785 20.83 0.20 -8.91
CA PHE A 785 20.39 -0.38 -10.18
C PHE A 785 18.98 -0.99 -10.15
N LEU A 786 18.41 -1.27 -8.97
CA LEU A 786 17.08 -1.86 -8.87
C LEU A 786 16.01 -0.97 -9.54
N THR A 787 16.14 0.35 -9.45
CA THR A 787 15.28 1.30 -10.18
C THR A 787 15.30 1.03 -11.69
N ASP A 788 16.49 0.87 -12.29
CA ASP A 788 16.62 0.53 -13.71
C ASP A 788 15.99 -0.82 -14.05
N TYR A 789 16.06 -1.80 -13.14
CA TYR A 789 15.44 -3.11 -13.32
C TYR A 789 13.91 -2.99 -13.32
N TYR A 790 13.34 -2.17 -12.44
CA TYR A 790 11.91 -1.91 -12.40
C TYR A 790 11.44 -1.16 -13.67
N ASP A 791 12.19 -0.14 -14.08
CA ASP A 791 11.84 0.68 -15.25
C ASP A 791 11.91 -0.12 -16.56
N LYS A 792 12.88 -1.04 -16.65
CA LYS A 792 13.03 -1.97 -17.78
C LYS A 792 12.19 -3.24 -17.64
N LYS A 793 11.37 -3.35 -16.58
CA LYS A 793 10.50 -4.51 -16.29
C LYS A 793 11.26 -5.84 -16.21
N ILE A 794 12.51 -5.82 -15.76
CA ILE A 794 13.29 -7.03 -15.48
C ILE A 794 12.73 -7.69 -14.22
N TYR A 795 12.47 -6.89 -13.19
CA TYR A 795 11.70 -7.30 -12.01
C TYR A 795 10.51 -6.37 -11.83
N GLU A 796 9.41 -6.92 -11.34
CA GLU A 796 8.21 -6.14 -11.04
C GLU A 796 8.15 -5.67 -9.58
N GLN A 797 8.92 -6.30 -8.70
CA GLN A 797 8.91 -6.09 -7.25
C GLN A 797 10.33 -6.20 -6.66
N ASP A 798 10.51 -5.59 -5.49
CA ASP A 798 11.74 -5.68 -4.72
C ASP A 798 11.86 -7.06 -4.04
N PRO A 799 12.87 -7.88 -4.37
CA PRO A 799 13.04 -9.21 -3.81
C PRO A 799 13.42 -9.21 -2.32
N PHE A 800 13.75 -8.06 -1.73
CA PHE A 800 14.01 -7.92 -0.29
C PHE A 800 12.75 -7.57 0.51
N ALA A 801 11.73 -7.03 -0.15
CA ALA A 801 10.44 -6.73 0.46
C ALA A 801 9.46 -7.91 0.31
N LYS A 802 9.50 -8.56 -0.86
CA LYS A 802 8.63 -9.68 -1.20
C LYS A 802 9.45 -10.89 -1.60
N LEU A 803 9.16 -12.04 -1.00
CA LEU A 803 9.92 -13.25 -1.24
C LEU A 803 9.80 -13.67 -2.70
N ASP A 804 10.94 -13.75 -3.39
CA ASP A 804 11.05 -14.40 -4.68
C ASP A 804 10.70 -15.88 -4.54
N ARG A 805 9.51 -16.27 -5.00
CA ARG A 805 9.02 -17.65 -4.86
C ARG A 805 9.74 -18.63 -5.80
N ASP A 806 10.25 -18.15 -6.94
CA ASP A 806 10.79 -19.00 -8.00
C ASP A 806 12.26 -19.35 -7.77
N GLY A 807 13.07 -18.39 -7.28
CA GLY A 807 14.48 -18.62 -6.92
C GLY A 807 14.65 -18.92 -5.43
N VAL A 808 14.51 -17.90 -4.57
CA VAL A 808 14.73 -18.04 -3.11
C VAL A 808 13.74 -19.03 -2.50
N GLY A 809 12.48 -18.98 -2.92
CA GLY A 809 11.43 -19.90 -2.48
C GLY A 809 11.70 -21.36 -2.85
N ALA A 810 12.39 -21.62 -3.97
CA ALA A 810 12.82 -22.97 -4.33
C ALA A 810 13.86 -23.51 -3.33
N LEU A 811 14.80 -22.67 -2.86
CA LEU A 811 15.75 -23.06 -1.81
C LEU A 811 15.04 -23.33 -0.48
N VAL A 812 14.09 -22.48 -0.10
CA VAL A 812 13.26 -22.70 1.11
C VAL A 812 12.52 -24.03 1.01
N LYS A 813 11.88 -24.31 -0.13
CA LYS A 813 11.17 -25.57 -0.38
C LYS A 813 12.09 -26.79 -0.25
N ILE A 814 13.26 -26.76 -0.90
CA ILE A 814 14.27 -27.84 -0.82
C ILE A 814 14.66 -28.10 0.64
N ALA A 815 14.92 -27.03 1.40
CA ALA A 815 15.32 -27.13 2.80
C ALA A 815 14.21 -27.71 3.70
N VAL A 816 12.95 -27.33 3.46
CA VAL A 816 11.78 -27.86 4.17
C VAL A 816 11.63 -29.36 3.92
N GLU A 817 11.68 -29.79 2.65
CA GLU A 817 11.52 -31.19 2.25
C GLU A 817 12.64 -32.06 2.84
N LYS A 818 13.90 -31.68 2.62
CA LYS A 818 15.07 -32.40 3.10
C LYS A 818 15.19 -32.41 4.63
N GLY A 819 14.89 -31.29 5.29
CA GLY A 819 14.92 -31.21 6.75
C GLY A 819 13.93 -32.18 7.39
N ARG A 820 12.70 -32.27 6.83
CA ARG A 820 11.67 -33.19 7.30
C ARG A 820 11.93 -34.65 6.98
N GLU A 821 12.63 -34.94 5.89
CA GLU A 821 13.05 -36.30 5.56
C GLU A 821 13.92 -36.90 6.67
N THR A 822 14.87 -36.11 7.19
CA THR A 822 15.74 -36.52 8.29
C THR A 822 15.07 -36.42 9.66
N ARG A 823 14.33 -35.34 9.92
CA ARG A 823 13.67 -35.05 11.20
C ARG A 823 12.21 -34.64 10.96
N PRO A 824 11.25 -35.59 10.96
CA PRO A 824 9.86 -35.31 10.63
C PRO A 824 9.17 -34.26 11.52
N ASP A 825 9.62 -34.14 12.77
CA ASP A 825 9.11 -33.20 13.78
C ASP A 825 9.91 -31.88 13.84
N ILE A 826 10.82 -31.64 12.90
CA ILE A 826 11.64 -30.41 12.89
C ILE A 826 10.74 -29.17 12.84
N LYS A 827 11.01 -28.23 13.75
CA LYS A 827 10.31 -26.95 13.77
C LYS A 827 10.92 -26.04 12.70
N LEU A 828 10.10 -25.57 11.77
CA LEU A 828 10.48 -24.71 10.66
C LEU A 828 9.80 -23.36 10.80
N GLY A 829 10.57 -22.28 10.79
CA GLY A 829 10.02 -20.93 10.73
C GLY A 829 10.83 -20.02 9.83
N ILE A 830 10.33 -18.81 9.63
CA ILE A 830 11.01 -17.76 8.86
C ILE A 830 11.11 -16.50 9.72
N CYS A 831 12.24 -15.80 9.61
CA CYS A 831 12.45 -14.49 10.23
C CYS A 831 12.96 -13.49 9.20
N GLY A 832 12.87 -12.20 9.51
CA GLY A 832 13.20 -11.10 8.59
C GLY A 832 11.96 -10.38 8.07
N GLU A 833 12.13 -9.61 6.99
CA GLU A 833 11.09 -8.70 6.50
C GLU A 833 9.94 -9.44 5.81
N HIS A 834 10.27 -10.49 5.06
CA HIS A 834 9.33 -11.38 4.40
C HIS A 834 8.36 -12.05 5.39
N GLY A 835 8.76 -12.25 6.65
CA GLY A 835 7.89 -12.80 7.69
C GLY A 835 6.67 -11.92 8.01
N GLY A 836 6.66 -10.67 7.55
CA GLY A 836 5.55 -9.71 7.66
C GLY A 836 4.96 -9.28 6.32
N ASP A 837 5.28 -9.96 5.22
CA ASP A 837 4.64 -9.73 3.91
C ASP A 837 3.53 -10.76 3.65
N PRO A 838 2.29 -10.36 3.33
CA PRO A 838 1.17 -11.31 3.20
C PRO A 838 1.40 -12.42 2.17
N SER A 839 2.04 -12.09 1.03
CA SER A 839 2.29 -13.08 -0.02
C SER A 839 3.37 -14.08 0.39
N SER A 840 4.38 -13.62 1.13
CA SER A 840 5.46 -14.44 1.65
C SER A 840 4.94 -15.37 2.76
N ILE A 841 4.02 -14.88 3.60
CA ILE A 841 3.35 -15.67 4.64
C ILE A 841 2.48 -16.78 4.02
N GLU A 842 1.71 -16.46 2.98
CA GLU A 842 0.92 -17.46 2.23
C GLU A 842 1.82 -18.55 1.65
N PHE A 843 2.96 -18.18 1.06
CA PHE A 843 3.92 -19.17 0.57
C PHE A 843 4.50 -20.05 1.70
N CYS A 844 4.86 -19.44 2.83
CA CYS A 844 5.33 -20.19 4.01
C CYS A 844 4.26 -21.14 4.55
N HIS A 845 2.99 -20.73 4.51
CA HIS A 845 1.85 -21.54 4.89
C HIS A 845 1.73 -22.78 4.00
N ASP A 846 1.80 -22.59 2.68
CA ASP A 846 1.68 -23.63 1.66
C ASP A 846 2.82 -24.66 1.74
N LEU A 847 4.04 -24.23 2.07
CA LEU A 847 5.17 -25.12 2.35
C LEU A 847 5.04 -25.86 3.69
N GLY A 848 4.05 -25.52 4.50
CA GLY A 848 3.79 -26.16 5.77
C GLY A 848 4.68 -25.67 6.91
N LEU A 849 5.30 -24.47 6.85
CA LEU A 849 6.08 -23.95 7.97
C LEU A 849 5.25 -23.90 9.26
N ASN A 850 5.91 -23.99 10.42
CA ASN A 850 5.26 -23.96 11.73
C ASN A 850 4.96 -22.54 12.19
N TYR A 851 5.82 -21.57 11.86
CA TYR A 851 5.63 -20.17 12.24
C TYR A 851 6.25 -19.19 11.26
N VAL A 852 5.78 -17.94 11.30
CA VAL A 852 6.45 -16.78 10.71
C VAL A 852 6.81 -15.80 11.83
N SER A 853 7.88 -15.03 11.65
CA SER A 853 8.38 -14.07 12.64
C SER A 853 8.67 -12.72 12.00
N CYS A 854 8.02 -11.66 12.50
CA CYS A 854 8.06 -10.30 11.94
C CYS A 854 8.26 -9.25 13.02
N SER A 855 8.48 -7.98 12.67
CA SER A 855 8.55 -6.91 13.68
C SER A 855 7.26 -6.82 14.50
N PRO A 856 7.29 -6.33 15.76
CA PRO A 856 6.11 -6.31 16.64
C PRO A 856 4.87 -5.68 15.98
N PHE A 857 5.04 -4.56 15.29
CA PHE A 857 3.94 -3.87 14.60
C PHE A 857 3.36 -4.65 13.42
N ARG A 858 4.11 -5.56 12.80
CA ARG A 858 3.59 -6.41 11.70
C ARG A 858 2.87 -7.66 12.20
N VAL A 859 2.86 -7.93 13.51
CA VAL A 859 2.21 -9.12 14.08
C VAL A 859 0.71 -9.21 13.74
N PRO A 860 -0.10 -8.13 13.86
CA PRO A 860 -1.51 -8.20 13.47
C PRO A 860 -1.72 -8.51 12.00
N LEU A 861 -0.94 -7.86 11.13
CA LEU A 861 -0.94 -8.12 9.70
C LEU A 861 -0.59 -9.58 9.42
N ALA A 862 0.46 -10.12 10.04
CA ALA A 862 0.90 -11.48 9.84
C ALA A 862 -0.13 -12.52 10.33
N ARG A 863 -0.81 -12.24 11.46
CA ARG A 863 -1.94 -13.04 11.97
C ARG A 863 -3.09 -13.10 10.97
N LEU A 864 -3.50 -11.97 10.41
CA LEU A 864 -4.55 -11.92 9.39
C LEU A 864 -4.11 -12.62 8.09
N ALA A 865 -2.91 -12.36 7.60
CA ALA A 865 -2.39 -12.99 6.39
C ALA A 865 -2.32 -14.53 6.53
N ALA A 866 -1.89 -15.03 7.69
CA ALA A 866 -1.89 -16.46 7.98
C ALA A 866 -3.30 -17.08 8.04
N ALA A 867 -4.28 -16.34 8.55
CA ALA A 867 -5.68 -16.78 8.53
C ALA A 867 -6.21 -16.86 7.10
N GLN A 868 -5.96 -15.83 6.29
CA GLN A 868 -6.35 -15.79 4.88
C GLN A 868 -5.70 -16.92 4.08
N ALA A 869 -4.42 -17.21 4.34
CA ALA A 869 -3.71 -18.33 3.74
C ALA A 869 -4.39 -19.67 4.08
N GLN A 870 -4.81 -19.89 5.33
CA GLN A 870 -5.58 -21.10 5.70
C GLN A 870 -6.94 -21.17 5.00
N VAL A 871 -7.66 -20.05 4.87
CA VAL A 871 -8.97 -20.07 4.17
C VAL A 871 -8.80 -20.41 2.69
N ARG A 872 -7.77 -19.87 2.04
CA ARG A 872 -7.49 -20.14 0.61
C ARG A 872 -6.92 -21.54 0.40
N ASN A 873 -5.97 -21.94 1.24
CA ASN A 873 -5.20 -23.17 1.15
C ASN A 873 -5.25 -23.91 2.51
N ASN A 874 -6.36 -24.62 2.74
CA ASN A 874 -6.60 -25.30 4.01
C ASN A 874 -5.61 -26.47 4.23
N ARG A 875 -4.86 -26.43 5.33
CA ARG A 875 -3.91 -27.50 5.75
C ARG A 875 -4.28 -28.13 7.09
#